data_AF-A0A3A8KQ40-F1
#
_entry.id   AF-A0A3A8KQ40-F1
#
_cell.length_a   1.000
_cell.length_b   1.000
_cell.length_c   1.000
_cell.angle_alpha   90.00
_cell.angle_beta   90.00
_cell.angle_gamma   90.00
#
_symmetry.space_group_name_H-M   'P 1'
#
loop_
_entity.id
_entity.type
_entity.pdbx_description
1 polymer ?
#
loop_
_entity_poly.entity_id
_entity_poly.type
_entity_poly.pdbx_seq_one_letter_code
_entity_poly.pdbx_strand_id
1 'polypeptide(L)'
;MAHRLLKTIGAAWLGVALTACGTQGSAGDEAKAPEQEKSGEDIQSTLNALGGAQVVGVHPDGIPDSIRGELGRAVGTLNTLAAGQQAVAAVAPAFRLKAEDLHLRRTNTDEQGNQHLRFTQMKNGLEVVGGELAVHVRPDGTVYAANGSARDGVSVSALPRIAATSAQQAALSATAGTNLAVEGTPRLVYVRTEEGALRLAYEVTVTGEGAEAPIRNRVYVGGADGSIVLVAPQVHTAINRRVYSANNGTSTPGTLKRSEGQAAIGDSHVDTNYDMLGYTYDCYKILFNRDSLDNAGTALISTVHYSTNYVNAYWDGTQMVYGDGDGVNSIELGKDADVTVHELTHAVTSKESNLTYSGQSGGLNEAMSDTFGAVCESRVNGWSTAAAIWMVGEDVWTPGTANDALRYMDDPAKDGASKDWAANVTSGTDVHYSSGVPNLAFALLSKGGVHPRGRSTINVPAIGVEKAARIWYKANTDIYTAGTTFLQAKTWTIQAASELGYDQATQDAVKAAWEAVGVGGVVVPPTTVPLTNNVAVTGISDAAGNSKFYTLAVPAGSTALTFTTSGGTGDVDLYVKFGTAPDSATYDCRPYASGNAETCTITNIQAGTYYVMLNAYSAYSGVTLKGSYTGGGGPTGNVLQSNVPVTGVSGAASSFTTEWTTLDVPANRTVTITTTGGTGDADLYVRFGSSPTTTAYDCRPYASGNAETCTLTKTTAGKYYVKIRGYSAYSGVTLKAVY
;
A
#
# COMPACT_ATOMS: atom_id res chain seq x y z
N MET A 1 25.03 -2.85 54.53
CA MET A 1 24.08 -2.58 55.64
C MET A 1 22.73 -2.30 54.98
N ALA A 2 21.87 -3.28 54.71
CA ALA A 2 21.02 -4.01 55.65
C ALA A 2 20.14 -3.10 56.53
N HIS A 3 18.88 -2.88 56.12
CA HIS A 3 17.74 -3.45 56.86
C HIS A 3 16.43 -3.43 56.05
N ARG A 4 15.89 -4.64 55.87
CA ARG A 4 14.50 -4.99 55.52
C ARG A 4 13.57 -4.73 56.71
N LEU A 5 12.26 -4.56 56.46
CA LEU A 5 11.14 -5.48 56.78
C LEU A 5 9.78 -4.72 56.59
N LEU A 6 8.86 -5.21 55.73
CA LEU A 6 7.63 -6.02 56.04
C LEU A 6 6.50 -5.19 56.76
N LYS A 7 5.18 -5.36 56.61
CA LYS A 7 4.26 -6.15 55.75
C LYS A 7 2.81 -5.78 56.21
N THR A 8 1.83 -5.83 55.29
CA THR A 8 0.43 -6.32 55.44
C THR A 8 -0.70 -5.64 56.27
N ILE A 9 -1.86 -5.50 55.57
CA ILE A 9 -3.26 -5.88 55.93
C ILE A 9 -4.16 -4.93 56.78
N GLY A 10 -5.29 -4.49 56.18
CA GLY A 10 -6.64 -4.93 56.59
C GLY A 10 -7.58 -3.99 57.37
N ALA A 11 -8.68 -3.62 56.70
CA ALA A 11 -10.09 -3.64 57.15
C ALA A 11 -10.54 -2.91 58.45
N ALA A 12 -11.25 -1.78 58.22
CA ALA A 12 -12.66 -1.50 58.57
C ALA A 12 -13.16 -1.40 60.04
N TRP A 13 -14.25 -0.59 60.17
CA TRP A 13 -15.18 -0.36 61.31
C TRP A 13 -14.69 0.59 62.42
N LEU A 14 -15.52 1.41 63.11
CA LEU A 14 -16.88 1.98 62.99
C LEU A 14 -16.98 2.91 64.22
N GLY A 15 -17.61 4.08 64.15
CA GLY A 15 -17.81 4.95 65.33
C GLY A 15 -18.91 5.98 65.15
N VAL A 16 -20.10 5.65 65.67
CA VAL A 16 -21.37 6.40 65.64
C VAL A 16 -21.57 7.17 66.95
N ALA A 17 -22.14 8.39 66.90
CA ALA A 17 -23.18 8.94 67.80
C ALA A 17 -23.59 10.37 67.33
N LEU A 18 -24.81 10.60 66.81
CA LEU A 18 -26.02 11.10 67.50
C LEU A 18 -25.80 12.43 68.24
N THR A 19 -26.48 13.55 67.97
CA THR A 19 -27.93 13.73 68.17
C THR A 19 -28.43 15.04 67.53
N ALA A 20 -29.71 15.03 67.15
CA ALA A 20 -30.49 16.13 66.60
C ALA A 20 -30.87 17.22 67.62
N CYS A 21 -31.04 18.44 67.14
CA CYS A 21 -32.02 19.39 67.69
C CYS A 21 -32.70 20.08 66.50
N GLY A 22 -34.01 19.87 66.36
CA GLY A 22 -34.82 20.47 65.30
C GLY A 22 -35.45 21.78 65.76
N THR A 23 -35.67 22.68 64.79
CA THR A 23 -36.76 23.66 64.81
C THR A 23 -37.32 23.79 63.40
N GLN A 24 -38.61 23.50 63.26
CA GLN A 24 -39.41 23.65 62.06
C GLN A 24 -39.51 25.12 61.63
N GLY A 25 -39.55 25.36 60.32
CA GLY A 25 -39.92 26.64 59.73
C GLY A 25 -40.04 26.57 58.21
N SER A 26 -41.27 26.31 57.75
CA SER A 26 -41.81 26.59 56.40
C SER A 26 -41.27 25.81 55.20
N ALA A 27 -42.13 24.90 54.70
CA ALA A 27 -42.09 24.42 53.33
C ALA A 27 -42.14 25.60 52.34
N GLY A 28 -41.33 25.49 51.28
CA GLY A 28 -41.31 26.37 50.11
C GLY A 28 -40.66 25.59 48.97
N ASP A 29 -41.52 24.93 48.20
CA ASP A 29 -41.31 24.30 46.89
C ASP A 29 -39.90 23.80 46.53
N GLU A 30 -39.75 22.48 46.53
CA GLU A 30 -38.95 21.81 45.51
C GLU A 30 -39.45 22.27 44.13
N ALA A 31 -38.76 23.27 43.57
CA ALA A 31 -38.97 23.66 42.19
C ALA A 31 -38.50 22.50 41.29
N LYS A 32 -39.48 21.69 40.91
CA LYS A 32 -39.54 20.86 39.70
C LYS A 32 -38.62 21.40 38.62
N ALA A 33 -37.90 20.50 37.95
CA ALA A 33 -37.35 20.75 36.64
C ALA A 33 -38.41 21.36 35.70
N PRO A 34 -38.13 22.51 35.06
CA PRO A 34 -38.85 22.95 33.87
C PRO A 34 -37.84 23.04 32.71
N GLU A 35 -38.08 22.59 31.49
CA GLU A 35 -39.29 22.30 30.73
C GLU A 35 -38.88 21.29 29.65
N GLN A 36 -39.88 20.55 29.14
CA GLN A 36 -39.78 19.72 27.94
C GLN A 36 -38.87 20.32 26.86
N GLU A 37 -37.99 19.49 26.28
CA GLU A 37 -37.52 19.68 24.91
C GLU A 37 -38.72 20.12 24.06
N LYS A 38 -38.71 21.36 23.58
CA LYS A 38 -39.73 21.82 22.64
C LYS A 38 -39.69 20.87 21.45
N SER A 39 -40.81 20.20 21.20
CA SER A 39 -41.07 19.40 20.00
C SER A 39 -40.63 20.20 18.77
N GLY A 40 -40.08 19.55 17.74
CA GLY A 40 -39.69 20.21 16.48
C GLY A 40 -40.86 20.87 15.71
N GLU A 41 -42.04 20.95 16.30
CA GLU A 41 -43.24 21.60 15.79
C GLU A 41 -43.03 23.12 15.63
N ASP A 42 -42.21 23.75 16.48
CA ASP A 42 -41.86 25.18 16.36
C ASP A 42 -41.01 25.46 15.11
N ILE A 43 -40.04 24.59 14.84
CA ILE A 43 -39.19 24.63 13.65
C ILE A 43 -40.04 24.36 12.41
N GLN A 44 -40.90 23.33 12.43
CA GLN A 44 -41.77 23.03 11.30
C GLN A 44 -42.74 24.17 10.99
N SER A 45 -43.32 24.82 12.01
CA SER A 45 -44.15 26.01 11.84
C SER A 45 -43.37 27.16 11.21
N THR A 46 -42.10 27.34 11.59
CA THR A 46 -41.23 28.37 11.03
C THR A 46 -40.88 28.09 9.57
N LEU A 47 -40.52 26.85 9.23
CA LEU A 47 -40.20 26.44 7.86
C LEU A 47 -41.42 26.58 6.92
N ASN A 48 -42.61 26.32 7.44
CA ASN A 48 -43.86 26.54 6.72
C ASN A 48 -44.13 28.05 6.48
N ALA A 49 -43.82 28.91 7.46
CA ALA A 49 -43.91 30.37 7.31
C ALA A 49 -42.89 30.93 6.30
N LEU A 50 -41.78 30.21 6.05
CA LEU A 50 -40.78 30.50 5.01
C LEU A 50 -41.14 29.92 3.63
N GLY A 51 -42.43 29.67 3.37
CA GLY A 51 -42.90 29.20 2.06
C GLY A 51 -42.56 27.74 1.75
N GLY A 52 -42.36 26.90 2.78
CA GLY A 52 -42.01 25.49 2.60
C GLY A 52 -40.51 25.25 2.43
N ALA A 53 -39.69 25.99 3.19
CA ALA A 53 -38.24 25.84 3.21
C ALA A 53 -37.84 24.37 3.41
N GLN A 54 -36.91 23.88 2.58
CA GLN A 54 -36.40 22.53 2.67
C GLN A 54 -35.25 22.47 3.68
N VAL A 55 -35.37 21.58 4.66
CA VAL A 55 -34.24 21.22 5.54
C VAL A 55 -33.30 20.31 4.75
N VAL A 56 -32.03 20.71 4.67
CA VAL A 56 -30.97 20.00 3.94
C VAL A 56 -30.10 19.18 4.89
N GLY A 57 -29.96 19.62 6.15
CA GLY A 57 -29.22 18.94 7.19
C GLY A 57 -29.69 19.35 8.58
N VAL A 58 -29.42 18.50 9.57
CA VAL A 58 -29.82 18.66 10.97
C VAL A 58 -28.66 18.32 11.90
N HIS A 59 -28.52 19.10 12.97
CA HIS A 59 -27.63 18.79 14.08
C HIS A 59 -28.16 17.57 14.87
N PRO A 60 -27.31 16.92 15.69
CA PRO A 60 -27.73 15.80 16.54
C PRO A 60 -28.87 16.12 17.52
N ASP A 61 -29.09 17.39 17.85
CA ASP A 61 -30.20 17.87 18.68
C ASP A 61 -31.49 18.17 17.89
N GLY A 62 -31.52 17.81 16.60
CA GLY A 62 -32.69 17.93 15.73
C GLY A 62 -32.95 19.34 15.19
N ILE A 63 -32.13 20.33 15.54
CA ILE A 63 -32.21 21.68 14.98
C ILE A 63 -31.55 21.69 13.60
N PRO A 64 -32.14 22.32 12.57
CA PRO A 64 -31.52 22.43 11.25
C PRO A 64 -30.09 22.96 11.31
N ASP A 65 -29.17 22.35 10.57
CA ASP A 65 -27.85 22.92 10.28
C ASP A 65 -27.85 23.68 8.96
N SER A 66 -28.80 23.36 8.07
CA SER A 66 -28.89 23.94 6.74
C SER A 66 -30.33 23.90 6.22
N ILE A 67 -30.75 25.02 5.63
CA ILE A 67 -32.05 25.19 4.99
C ILE A 67 -31.88 25.85 3.63
N ARG A 68 -32.75 25.50 2.67
CA ARG A 68 -32.76 26.07 1.32
C ARG A 68 -34.18 26.33 0.86
N GLY A 69 -34.37 27.35 0.03
CA GLY A 69 -35.67 27.73 -0.51
C GLY A 69 -35.72 29.20 -0.86
N GLU A 70 -36.91 29.79 -0.98
CA GLU A 70 -37.05 31.25 -1.01
C GLU A 70 -37.34 31.72 0.41
N LEU A 71 -36.27 31.99 1.16
CA LEU A 71 -36.30 32.18 2.62
C LEU A 71 -36.55 33.65 3.03
N GLY A 72 -37.08 34.45 2.12
CA GLY A 72 -37.32 35.88 2.31
C GLY A 72 -36.47 36.77 1.40
N ARG A 73 -36.53 38.09 1.66
CA ARG A 73 -35.81 39.11 0.88
C ARG A 73 -35.07 40.09 1.77
N ALA A 74 -33.86 40.47 1.36
CA ALA A 74 -33.08 41.54 1.92
C ALA A 74 -33.01 42.71 0.92
N VAL A 75 -33.11 43.95 1.39
CA VAL A 75 -33.17 45.14 0.54
C VAL A 75 -31.98 46.06 0.83
N GLY A 76 -31.31 46.54 -0.22
CA GLY A 76 -30.17 47.45 -0.12
C GLY A 76 -28.80 46.76 -0.14
N THR A 77 -27.72 47.52 0.06
CA THR A 77 -26.34 47.00 0.05
C THR A 77 -26.08 46.20 1.34
N LEU A 78 -25.87 44.88 1.22
CA LEU A 78 -25.74 43.95 2.36
C LEU A 78 -24.36 43.99 3.07
N ASN A 79 -23.65 45.11 2.95
CA ASN A 79 -22.40 45.38 3.64
C ASN A 79 -22.59 46.25 4.90
N THR A 80 -23.83 46.66 5.20
CA THR A 80 -24.18 47.41 6.42
C THR A 80 -24.82 46.49 7.45
N LEU A 81 -24.62 46.80 8.75
CA LEU A 81 -25.18 46.04 9.86
C LEU A 81 -26.72 45.91 9.75
N ALA A 82 -27.41 46.99 9.41
CA ALA A 82 -28.86 47.02 9.29
C ALA A 82 -29.39 46.12 8.16
N ALA A 83 -28.72 46.12 7.00
CA ALA A 83 -29.12 45.30 5.86
C ALA A 83 -28.78 43.80 6.09
N GLY A 84 -27.67 43.50 6.77
CA GLY A 84 -27.35 42.14 7.21
C GLY A 84 -28.33 41.60 8.24
N GLN A 85 -28.74 42.41 9.21
CA GLN A 85 -29.77 42.04 10.19
C GLN A 85 -31.12 41.72 9.52
N GLN A 86 -31.49 42.46 8.48
CA GLN A 86 -32.69 42.17 7.69
C GLN A 86 -32.61 40.79 7.00
N ALA A 87 -31.45 40.45 6.42
CA ALA A 87 -31.24 39.19 5.73
C ALA A 87 -31.32 37.98 6.67
N VAL A 88 -30.83 38.10 7.90
CA VAL A 88 -30.81 36.99 8.87
C VAL A 88 -32.12 36.87 9.68
N ALA A 89 -32.90 37.95 9.80
CA ALA A 89 -34.12 37.97 10.60
C ALA A 89 -35.18 36.96 10.14
N ALA A 90 -35.27 36.70 8.83
CA ALA A 90 -36.21 35.71 8.30
C ALA A 90 -35.80 34.28 8.64
N VAL A 91 -34.50 33.97 8.63
CA VAL A 91 -33.99 32.60 8.77
C VAL A 91 -33.62 32.21 10.20
N ALA A 92 -33.24 33.17 11.06
CA ALA A 92 -32.78 32.91 12.43
C ALA A 92 -33.73 32.02 13.26
N PRO A 93 -35.07 32.21 13.22
CA PRO A 93 -35.97 31.39 14.01
C PRO A 93 -35.94 29.89 13.65
N ALA A 94 -35.59 29.54 12.40
CA ALA A 94 -35.47 28.14 11.99
C ALA A 94 -34.31 27.40 12.69
N PHE A 95 -33.34 28.15 13.21
CA PHE A 95 -32.21 27.69 14.01
C PHE A 95 -32.44 27.92 15.52
N ARG A 96 -33.67 28.31 15.90
CA ARG A 96 -34.05 28.79 17.25
C ARG A 96 -33.25 30.00 17.74
N LEU A 97 -32.68 30.77 16.81
CA LEU A 97 -31.91 31.97 17.10
C LEU A 97 -32.79 33.22 16.97
N LYS A 98 -32.34 34.30 17.58
CA LYS A 98 -32.85 35.65 17.30
C LYS A 98 -31.85 36.41 16.44
N ALA A 99 -32.36 37.28 15.57
CA ALA A 99 -31.51 38.13 14.73
C ALA A 99 -30.59 39.05 15.54
N GLU A 100 -31.06 39.52 16.71
CA GLU A 100 -30.30 40.37 17.64
C GLU A 100 -29.10 39.65 18.26
N ASP A 101 -29.16 38.31 18.33
CA ASP A 101 -28.09 37.45 18.85
C ASP A 101 -27.10 37.04 17.74
N LEU A 102 -27.16 37.67 16.56
CA LEU A 102 -26.29 37.36 15.42
C LEU A 102 -25.54 38.62 14.96
N HIS A 103 -24.23 38.61 15.14
CA HIS A 103 -23.36 39.73 14.79
C HIS A 103 -22.69 39.47 13.43
N LEU A 104 -22.93 40.36 12.46
CA LEU A 104 -22.32 40.27 11.14
C LEU A 104 -20.79 40.40 11.24
N ARG A 105 -20.06 39.37 10.83
CA ARG A 105 -18.60 39.32 10.87
C ARG A 105 -17.98 39.69 9.52
N ARG A 106 -18.53 39.14 8.44
CA ARG A 106 -18.01 39.32 7.08
C ARG A 106 -19.12 39.17 6.06
N THR A 107 -19.04 39.97 5.00
CA THR A 107 -19.79 39.75 3.76
C THR A 107 -18.80 39.47 2.63
N ASN A 108 -19.10 38.48 1.79
CA ASN A 108 -18.40 38.22 0.54
C ASN A 108 -19.38 38.21 -0.62
N THR A 109 -18.93 38.51 -1.84
CA THR A 109 -19.73 38.35 -3.07
C THR A 109 -19.01 37.36 -3.98
N ASP A 110 -19.73 36.37 -4.51
CA ASP A 110 -19.18 35.40 -5.45
C ASP A 110 -19.18 35.92 -6.90
N GLU A 111 -18.61 35.13 -7.81
CA GLU A 111 -18.51 35.47 -9.24
C GLU A 111 -19.88 35.54 -9.94
N GLN A 112 -20.91 34.94 -9.35
CA GLN A 112 -22.29 34.99 -9.84
C GLN A 112 -23.08 36.18 -9.25
N GLY A 113 -22.42 37.00 -8.43
CA GLY A 113 -23.00 38.17 -7.77
C GLY A 113 -23.83 37.83 -6.52
N ASN A 114 -23.86 36.57 -6.07
CA ASN A 114 -24.53 36.24 -4.82
C ASN A 114 -23.69 36.74 -3.64
N GLN A 115 -24.36 37.27 -2.63
CA GLN A 115 -23.73 37.69 -1.39
C GLN A 115 -23.82 36.58 -0.34
N HIS A 116 -22.75 36.42 0.42
CA HIS A 116 -22.62 35.46 1.51
C HIS A 116 -22.25 36.21 2.78
N LEU A 117 -23.18 36.25 3.73
CA LEU A 117 -23.04 36.95 4.99
C LEU A 117 -22.74 35.93 6.09
N ARG A 118 -21.67 36.13 6.84
CA ARG A 118 -21.28 35.27 7.97
C ARG A 118 -21.54 36.00 9.27
N PHE A 119 -22.34 35.40 10.13
CA PHE A 119 -22.73 35.93 11.44
C PHE A 119 -22.16 35.08 12.56
N THR A 120 -21.56 35.71 13.55
CA THR A 120 -21.17 35.07 14.80
C THR A 120 -22.36 35.04 15.75
N GLN A 121 -22.61 33.88 16.36
CA GLN A 121 -23.65 33.72 17.39
C GLN A 121 -23.23 34.36 18.71
N MET A 122 -24.14 35.11 19.29
CA MET A 122 -24.09 35.62 20.66
C MET A 122 -25.14 34.90 21.51
N LYS A 123 -24.90 34.82 22.81
CA LYS A 123 -25.87 34.36 23.82
C LYS A 123 -25.63 35.17 25.08
N ASN A 124 -26.66 35.81 25.62
CA ASN A 124 -26.55 36.66 26.81
C ASN A 124 -25.43 37.74 26.68
N GLY A 125 -25.19 38.24 25.46
CA GLY A 125 -24.12 39.22 25.17
C GLY A 125 -22.71 38.62 25.08
N LEU A 126 -22.54 37.30 25.22
CA LEU A 126 -21.27 36.60 25.08
C LEU A 126 -21.19 35.83 23.77
N GLU A 127 -20.01 35.77 23.16
CA GLU A 127 -19.77 35.01 21.92
C GLU A 127 -19.91 33.51 22.16
N VAL A 128 -20.56 32.80 21.23
CA VAL A 128 -20.54 31.35 21.15
C VAL A 128 -19.40 30.95 20.20
N VAL A 129 -18.33 30.39 20.76
CA VAL A 129 -17.14 29.95 20.03
C VAL A 129 -17.52 28.92 18.99
N GLY A 130 -17.12 29.18 17.74
CA GLY A 130 -17.43 28.32 16.60
C GLY A 130 -18.91 28.31 16.20
N GLY A 131 -19.79 29.06 16.87
CA GLY A 131 -21.18 29.27 16.51
C GLY A 131 -21.28 30.31 15.40
N GLU A 132 -21.51 29.86 14.17
CA GLU A 132 -21.64 30.72 13.00
C GLU A 132 -22.91 30.38 12.21
N LEU A 133 -23.55 31.40 11.65
CA LEU A 133 -24.60 31.26 10.65
C LEU A 133 -24.18 31.98 9.37
N ALA A 134 -24.15 31.26 8.26
CA ALA A 134 -24.01 31.83 6.93
C ALA A 134 -25.39 32.02 6.29
N VAL A 135 -25.60 33.18 5.68
CA VAL A 135 -26.83 33.52 4.93
C VAL A 135 -26.44 33.87 3.50
N HIS A 136 -27.10 33.23 2.53
CA HIS A 136 -26.81 33.37 1.12
C HIS A 136 -27.92 34.10 0.40
N VAL A 137 -27.57 35.17 -0.31
CA VAL A 137 -28.53 36.11 -0.92
C VAL A 137 -28.17 36.32 -2.39
N ARG A 138 -29.15 36.20 -3.27
CA ARG A 138 -28.98 36.44 -4.71
C ARG A 138 -28.84 37.93 -5.04
N PRO A 139 -28.36 38.29 -6.25
CA PRO A 139 -28.29 39.69 -6.70
C PRO A 139 -29.63 40.44 -6.62
N ASP A 140 -30.76 39.73 -6.74
CA ASP A 140 -32.11 40.29 -6.67
C ASP A 140 -32.61 40.51 -5.22
N GLY A 141 -31.76 40.24 -4.22
CA GLY A 141 -32.09 40.36 -2.79
C GLY A 141 -32.77 39.12 -2.19
N THR A 142 -33.01 38.06 -2.97
CA THR A 142 -33.66 36.85 -2.46
C THR A 142 -32.71 36.02 -1.59
N VAL A 143 -33.08 35.77 -0.33
CA VAL A 143 -32.37 34.86 0.56
C VAL A 143 -32.68 33.44 0.13
N TYR A 144 -31.69 32.68 -0.34
CA TYR A 144 -31.94 31.38 -0.95
C TYR A 144 -31.43 30.18 -0.15
N ALA A 145 -30.55 30.41 0.82
CA ALA A 145 -30.04 29.39 1.73
C ALA A 145 -29.51 30.01 3.02
N ALA A 146 -29.53 29.22 4.09
CA ALA A 146 -28.80 29.52 5.32
C ALA A 146 -28.22 28.22 5.90
N ASN A 147 -27.00 28.26 6.41
CA ASN A 147 -26.37 27.10 7.04
C ASN A 147 -25.33 27.48 8.08
N GLY A 148 -25.07 26.60 9.04
CA GLY A 148 -24.03 26.82 10.03
C GLY A 148 -24.20 25.99 11.30
N SER A 149 -23.32 26.25 12.25
CA SER A 149 -23.27 25.61 13.57
C SER A 149 -24.10 26.34 14.62
N ALA A 150 -24.45 27.62 14.36
CA ALA A 150 -25.20 28.45 15.28
C ALA A 150 -26.61 27.90 15.49
N ARG A 151 -26.99 27.75 16.76
CA ARG A 151 -28.32 27.29 17.19
C ARG A 151 -28.54 27.56 18.68
N ASP A 152 -29.79 27.67 19.08
CA ASP A 152 -30.17 27.93 20.47
C ASP A 152 -31.42 27.13 20.86
N GLY A 153 -32.05 27.45 21.99
CA GLY A 153 -33.11 26.66 22.62
C GLY A 153 -32.71 26.13 24.00
N VAL A 154 -31.54 26.55 24.52
CA VAL A 154 -31.05 26.14 25.84
C VAL A 154 -30.93 27.33 26.79
N SER A 155 -31.26 27.10 28.06
CA SER A 155 -31.05 28.08 29.12
C SER A 155 -29.72 27.82 29.81
N VAL A 156 -28.82 28.81 29.77
CA VAL A 156 -27.47 28.71 30.33
C VAL A 156 -27.12 29.98 31.12
N SER A 157 -26.43 29.81 32.25
CA SER A 157 -25.94 30.92 33.06
C SER A 157 -24.87 31.74 32.32
N ALA A 158 -24.90 33.07 32.47
CA ALA A 158 -23.84 33.97 32.03
C ALA A 158 -22.86 34.35 33.14
N LEU A 159 -23.10 33.87 34.37
CA LEU A 159 -22.29 34.19 35.55
C LEU A 159 -21.30 33.04 35.83
N PRO A 160 -19.98 33.30 35.81
CA PRO A 160 -18.98 32.33 36.23
C PRO A 160 -18.98 32.17 37.76
N ARG A 161 -18.62 30.98 38.24
CA ARG A 161 -18.41 30.64 39.66
C ARG A 161 -16.94 30.67 40.08
N ILE A 162 -16.03 30.64 39.11
CA ILE A 162 -14.59 30.81 39.36
C ILE A 162 -14.11 32.19 38.92
N ALA A 163 -13.04 32.68 39.52
CA ALA A 163 -12.38 33.90 39.09
C ALA A 163 -11.58 33.69 37.79
N ALA A 164 -11.41 34.74 36.99
CA ALA A 164 -10.58 34.69 35.78
C ALA A 164 -9.13 34.27 36.07
N THR A 165 -8.58 34.64 37.24
CA THR A 165 -7.24 34.22 37.68
C THR A 165 -7.15 32.71 37.94
N SER A 166 -8.21 32.11 38.48
CA SER A 166 -8.30 30.65 38.63
C SER A 166 -8.34 29.96 37.26
N ALA A 167 -9.04 30.54 36.29
CA ALA A 167 -9.05 30.04 34.92
C ALA A 167 -7.67 30.15 34.23
N GLN A 168 -6.93 31.24 34.45
CA GLN A 168 -5.55 31.38 33.98
C GLN A 168 -4.64 30.27 34.52
N GLN A 169 -4.72 29.99 35.82
CA GLN A 169 -3.92 28.93 36.44
C GLN A 169 -4.28 27.54 35.91
N ALA A 170 -5.58 27.27 35.72
CA ALA A 170 -6.03 26.02 35.12
C ALA A 170 -5.53 25.87 33.68
N ALA A 171 -5.58 26.92 32.87
CA ALA A 171 -5.08 26.91 31.49
C ALA A 171 -3.57 26.68 31.40
N LEU A 172 -2.78 27.33 32.26
CA LEU A 172 -1.33 27.11 32.36
C LEU A 172 -1.03 25.67 32.80
N SER A 173 -1.73 25.17 33.82
CA SER A 173 -1.53 23.80 34.34
C SER A 173 -1.90 22.72 33.33
N ALA A 174 -2.86 23.00 32.44
CA ALA A 174 -3.29 22.08 31.39
C ALA A 174 -2.39 22.13 30.14
N THR A 175 -1.44 23.06 30.06
CA THR A 175 -0.57 23.23 28.89
C THR A 175 0.82 22.67 29.19
N ALA A 176 1.28 21.70 28.41
CA ALA A 176 2.63 21.15 28.54
C ALA A 176 3.64 22.03 27.78
N GLY A 177 4.63 22.59 28.49
CA GLY A 177 5.68 23.41 27.90
C GLY A 177 6.52 24.17 28.95
N THR A 178 7.51 24.91 28.48
CA THR A 178 8.35 25.80 29.30
C THR A 178 8.04 27.26 28.99
N ASN A 179 8.45 28.17 29.88
CA ASN A 179 8.26 29.62 29.70
C ASN A 179 6.79 30.00 29.41
N LEU A 180 5.85 29.26 30.01
CA LEU A 180 4.42 29.46 29.78
C LEU A 180 3.95 30.78 30.40
N ALA A 181 3.18 31.53 29.64
CA ALA A 181 2.57 32.78 30.06
C ALA A 181 1.15 32.90 29.54
N VAL A 182 0.32 33.71 30.21
CA VAL A 182 -0.99 34.10 29.68
C VAL A 182 -0.83 35.39 28.90
N GLU A 183 -1.29 35.38 27.66
CA GLU A 183 -1.36 36.55 26.80
C GLU A 183 -2.73 37.23 26.94
N GLY A 184 -2.74 38.50 27.34
CA GLY A 184 -3.97 39.30 27.45
C GLY A 184 -4.87 38.93 28.63
N THR A 185 -6.10 39.47 28.61
CA THR A 185 -7.11 39.24 29.66
C THR A 185 -8.09 38.15 29.23
N PRO A 186 -8.38 37.13 30.06
CA PRO A 186 -9.39 36.14 29.76
C PRO A 186 -10.75 36.77 29.50
N ARG A 187 -11.43 36.33 28.44
CA ARG A 187 -12.79 36.76 28.13
C ARG A 187 -13.79 35.62 28.38
N LEU A 188 -14.99 35.97 28.82
CA LEU A 188 -16.07 34.99 28.94
C LEU A 188 -16.69 34.73 27.57
N VAL A 189 -16.88 33.45 27.27
CA VAL A 189 -17.48 32.95 26.04
C VAL A 189 -18.34 31.73 26.36
N TYR A 190 -19.18 31.31 25.42
CA TYR A 190 -19.78 29.99 25.43
C TYR A 190 -19.03 29.07 24.47
N VAL A 191 -18.77 27.83 24.89
CA VAL A 191 -18.21 26.77 24.03
C VAL A 191 -19.21 25.63 24.00
N ARG A 192 -19.48 25.12 22.79
CA ARG A 192 -20.30 23.93 22.62
C ARG A 192 -19.42 22.70 22.65
N THR A 193 -19.73 21.74 23.51
CA THR A 193 -19.00 20.46 23.60
C THR A 193 -19.38 19.54 22.46
N GLU A 194 -18.62 18.45 22.28
CA GLU A 194 -18.92 17.43 21.25
C GLU A 194 -20.30 16.79 21.47
N GLU A 195 -20.74 16.65 22.72
CA GLU A 195 -22.07 16.16 23.09
C GLU A 195 -23.18 17.20 22.86
N GLY A 196 -22.85 18.37 22.29
CA GLY A 196 -23.80 19.43 21.92
C GLY A 196 -24.15 20.41 23.06
N ALA A 197 -23.66 20.18 24.28
CA ALA A 197 -23.94 21.00 25.45
C ALA A 197 -23.23 22.35 25.37
N LEU A 198 -23.93 23.44 25.68
CA LEU A 198 -23.36 24.79 25.70
C LEU A 198 -22.83 25.12 27.10
N ARG A 199 -21.52 25.34 27.25
CA ARG A 199 -20.86 25.63 28.52
C ARG A 199 -20.29 27.04 28.55
N LEU A 200 -20.53 27.76 29.64
CA LEU A 200 -19.83 29.02 29.91
C LEU A 200 -18.36 28.73 30.22
N ALA A 201 -17.44 29.42 29.55
CA ALA A 201 -16.00 29.24 29.71
C ALA A 201 -15.24 30.58 29.64
N TYR A 202 -14.07 30.61 30.27
CA TYR A 202 -13.05 31.61 30.02
C TYR A 202 -12.20 31.17 28.83
N GLU A 203 -12.10 32.00 27.80
CA GLU A 203 -11.09 31.88 26.76
C GLU A 203 -9.79 32.48 27.26
N VAL A 204 -8.75 31.66 27.41
CA VAL A 204 -7.41 32.04 27.87
C VAL A 204 -6.41 31.72 26.78
N THR A 205 -5.65 32.72 26.32
CA THR A 205 -4.52 32.47 25.42
C THR A 205 -3.28 32.17 26.24
N VAL A 206 -2.73 30.97 26.10
CA VAL A 206 -1.47 30.54 26.70
C VAL A 206 -0.39 30.56 25.64
N THR A 207 0.70 31.27 25.91
CA THR A 207 1.92 31.29 25.10
C THR A 207 3.07 30.60 25.81
N GLY A 208 4.10 30.18 25.08
CA GLY A 208 5.33 29.67 25.66
C GLY A 208 6.14 28.85 24.67
N GLU A 209 6.99 27.97 25.20
CA GLU A 209 7.85 27.09 24.41
C GLU A 209 7.38 25.64 24.56
N GLY A 210 7.00 25.03 23.44
CA GLY A 210 6.70 23.60 23.38
C GLY A 210 7.95 22.82 23.00
N ALA A 211 7.86 21.48 23.06
CA ALA A 211 8.95 20.62 22.63
C ALA A 211 9.29 20.76 21.14
N GLU A 212 8.30 21.12 20.31
CA GLU A 212 8.36 21.06 18.84
C GLU A 212 8.12 22.43 18.17
N ALA A 213 7.27 23.28 18.76
CA ALA A 213 6.94 24.61 18.25
C ALA A 213 6.65 25.59 19.41
N PRO A 214 6.71 26.92 19.15
CA PRO A 214 6.16 27.90 20.09
C PRO A 214 4.71 27.58 20.40
N ILE A 215 4.34 27.62 21.68
CA ILE A 215 2.96 27.43 22.11
C ILE A 215 2.24 28.76 21.91
N ARG A 216 1.10 28.71 21.22
CA ARG A 216 0.04 29.71 21.31
C ARG A 216 -1.30 29.00 21.26
N ASN A 217 -1.80 28.62 22.42
CA ASN A 217 -3.04 27.86 22.56
C ASN A 217 -4.14 28.76 23.07
N ARG A 218 -5.33 28.62 22.50
CA ARG A 218 -6.55 29.15 23.07
C ARG A 218 -7.21 28.06 23.91
N VAL A 219 -7.08 28.17 25.22
CA VAL A 219 -7.59 27.20 26.20
C VAL A 219 -8.91 27.72 26.76
N TYR A 220 -9.96 26.91 26.65
CA TYR A 220 -11.29 27.24 27.14
C TYR A 220 -11.53 26.53 28.48
N VAL A 221 -11.62 27.32 29.55
CA VAL A 221 -11.74 26.82 30.92
C VAL A 221 -13.15 27.06 31.45
N GLY A 222 -13.84 26.00 31.87
CA GLY A 222 -15.21 26.02 32.35
C GLY A 222 -15.41 27.01 33.49
N GLY A 223 -16.30 27.99 33.30
CA GLY A 223 -16.56 29.05 34.27
C GLY A 223 -17.24 28.57 35.55
N ALA A 224 -17.78 27.35 35.57
CA ALA A 224 -18.46 26.78 36.74
C ALA A 224 -17.51 26.06 37.70
N ASP A 225 -16.48 25.39 37.18
CA ASP A 225 -15.69 24.38 37.91
C ASP A 225 -14.18 24.39 37.59
N GLY A 226 -13.73 25.15 36.59
CA GLY A 226 -12.32 25.18 36.16
C GLY A 226 -11.89 24.02 35.27
N SER A 227 -12.83 23.16 34.85
CA SER A 227 -12.53 22.06 33.92
C SER A 227 -12.09 22.58 32.55
N ILE A 228 -11.19 21.88 31.87
CA ILE A 228 -10.81 22.24 30.50
C ILE A 228 -11.92 21.75 29.56
N VAL A 229 -12.57 22.70 28.87
CA VAL A 229 -13.69 22.42 27.96
C VAL A 229 -13.18 22.13 26.55
N LEU A 230 -12.16 22.88 26.10
CA LEU A 230 -11.56 22.74 24.77
C LEU A 230 -10.15 23.35 24.81
N VAL A 231 -9.21 22.78 24.07
CA VAL A 231 -7.92 23.41 23.75
C VAL A 231 -7.84 23.55 22.24
N ALA A 232 -7.65 24.78 21.76
CA ALA A 232 -7.54 25.09 20.34
C ALA A 232 -6.16 25.73 20.05
N PRO A 233 -5.20 24.97 19.51
CA PRO A 233 -3.93 25.52 19.06
C PRO A 233 -4.15 26.62 18.01
N GLN A 234 -3.47 27.75 18.16
CA GLN A 234 -3.52 28.89 17.21
C GLN A 234 -2.27 28.98 16.34
N VAL A 235 -1.21 28.25 16.69
CA VAL A 235 -0.13 27.95 15.74
C VAL A 235 -0.67 26.89 14.80
N HIS A 236 -1.12 27.33 13.63
CA HIS A 236 -1.35 26.46 12.50
C HIS A 236 0.04 26.07 11.98
N THR A 237 0.32 24.77 11.93
CA THR A 237 1.57 24.24 11.42
C THR A 237 1.65 24.49 9.92
N ALA A 238 2.25 25.63 9.58
CA ALA A 238 2.80 25.90 8.28
C ALA A 238 4.15 25.18 8.17
N ILE A 239 4.55 24.86 6.94
CA ILE A 239 5.90 24.41 6.63
C ILE A 239 6.95 25.27 7.36
N ASN A 240 7.98 24.65 7.92
CA ASN A 240 9.04 25.32 8.67
C ASN A 240 10.41 24.75 8.27
N ARG A 241 11.03 25.35 7.25
CA ARG A 241 12.34 24.92 6.73
C ARG A 241 13.50 25.68 7.33
N ARG A 242 14.63 24.99 7.53
CA ARG A 242 15.91 25.58 7.92
C ARG A 242 17.05 24.87 7.18
N VAL A 243 17.68 25.57 6.25
CA VAL A 243 18.84 25.08 5.51
C VAL A 243 20.10 25.75 6.04
N TYR A 244 21.04 24.91 6.44
CA TYR A 244 22.34 25.25 6.95
C TYR A 244 23.43 24.84 5.96
N SER A 245 24.64 25.35 6.16
CA SER A 245 25.83 24.88 5.46
C SER A 245 26.91 24.49 6.46
N ALA A 246 27.55 23.34 6.24
CA ALA A 246 28.75 22.94 6.96
C ALA A 246 30.02 23.67 6.45
N ASN A 247 29.90 24.51 5.42
CA ASN A 247 30.98 25.23 4.76
C ASN A 247 32.19 24.31 4.42
N ASN A 248 31.91 23.14 3.84
CA ASN A 248 32.85 22.06 3.50
C ASN A 248 33.59 21.41 4.68
N GLY A 249 33.17 21.71 5.93
CA GLY A 249 33.52 20.96 7.13
C GLY A 249 32.55 19.81 7.41
N THR A 250 32.69 19.19 8.58
CA THR A 250 31.85 18.05 9.01
C THR A 250 30.97 18.34 10.23
N SER A 251 30.92 19.60 10.67
CA SER A 251 30.10 20.00 11.83
C SER A 251 28.67 20.28 11.40
N THR A 252 27.70 19.58 11.99
CA THR A 252 26.26 19.76 11.74
C THR A 252 25.56 20.38 12.97
N PRO A 253 24.51 21.21 12.80
CA PRO A 253 23.96 21.67 11.52
C PRO A 253 24.86 22.69 10.79
N GLY A 254 25.86 23.25 11.45
CA GLY A 254 26.72 24.28 10.86
C GLY A 254 26.09 25.68 10.90
N THR A 255 26.26 26.47 9.83
CA THR A 255 25.78 27.86 9.78
C THR A 255 24.43 27.95 9.09
N LEU A 256 23.42 28.52 9.74
CA LEU A 256 22.10 28.75 9.13
C LEU A 256 22.26 29.70 7.93
N LYS A 257 21.80 29.28 6.75
CA LYS A 257 21.90 30.04 5.50
C LYS A 257 20.54 30.57 5.05
N ARG A 258 19.47 29.78 5.21
CA ARG A 258 18.11 30.15 4.79
C ARG A 258 17.07 29.51 5.71
N SER A 259 16.11 30.28 6.18
CA SER A 259 14.98 29.81 6.99
C SER A 259 13.64 30.05 6.29
N GLU A 260 12.57 29.52 6.87
CA GLU A 260 11.22 29.67 6.32
C GLU A 260 10.87 31.12 5.98
N GLY A 261 10.31 31.33 4.78
CA GLY A 261 9.90 32.64 4.27
C GLY A 261 11.05 33.55 3.80
N GLN A 262 12.31 33.15 3.96
CA GLN A 262 13.44 33.96 3.47
C GLN A 262 13.65 33.80 1.96
N ALA A 263 13.98 34.91 1.31
CA ALA A 263 14.35 34.94 -0.10
C ALA A 263 15.61 34.10 -0.37
N ALA A 264 15.76 33.64 -1.62
CA ALA A 264 16.94 32.94 -2.10
C ALA A 264 18.21 33.79 -1.88
N ILE A 265 19.31 33.12 -1.53
CA ILE A 265 20.56 33.78 -1.12
C ILE A 265 21.65 33.76 -2.21
N GLY A 266 21.40 33.08 -3.33
CA GLY A 266 22.33 32.97 -4.46
C GLY A 266 23.30 31.80 -4.37
N ASP A 267 23.17 30.97 -3.33
CA ASP A 267 23.89 29.71 -3.20
C ASP A 267 23.00 28.59 -3.75
N SER A 268 23.39 28.01 -4.90
CA SER A 268 22.53 27.08 -5.62
C SER A 268 22.22 25.79 -4.85
N HIS A 269 23.13 25.29 -4.01
CA HIS A 269 22.85 24.06 -3.26
C HIS A 269 21.89 24.37 -2.10
N VAL A 270 22.10 25.49 -1.39
CA VAL A 270 21.18 25.96 -0.34
C VAL A 270 19.79 26.24 -0.91
N ASP A 271 19.72 26.98 -2.01
CA ASP A 271 18.45 27.47 -2.55
C ASP A 271 17.60 26.34 -3.15
N THR A 272 18.22 25.44 -3.93
CA THR A 272 17.50 24.26 -4.45
C THR A 272 17.08 23.33 -3.34
N ASN A 273 17.95 23.05 -2.35
CA ASN A 273 17.58 22.15 -1.26
C ASN A 273 16.43 22.72 -0.42
N TYR A 274 16.40 24.04 -0.19
CA TYR A 274 15.26 24.70 0.47
C TYR A 274 13.93 24.47 -0.28
N ASP A 275 13.96 24.50 -1.61
CA ASP A 275 12.78 24.24 -2.43
C ASP A 275 12.40 22.74 -2.39
N MET A 276 13.38 21.82 -2.39
CA MET A 276 13.13 20.38 -2.27
C MET A 276 12.55 19.97 -0.92
N LEU A 277 12.95 20.61 0.20
CA LEU A 277 12.26 20.43 1.48
C LEU A 277 10.78 20.84 1.40
N GLY A 278 10.49 21.90 0.64
CA GLY A 278 9.13 22.37 0.37
C GLY A 278 8.31 21.37 -0.42
N TYR A 279 8.89 20.89 -1.50
CA TYR A 279 8.33 19.85 -2.35
C TYR A 279 7.96 18.58 -1.57
N THR A 280 8.87 18.09 -0.70
CA THR A 280 8.59 16.91 0.14
C THR A 280 7.46 17.15 1.12
N TYR A 281 7.47 18.29 1.83
CA TYR A 281 6.39 18.65 2.76
C TYR A 281 5.03 18.66 2.06
N ASP A 282 4.93 19.36 0.93
CA ASP A 282 3.69 19.50 0.18
C ASP A 282 3.18 18.16 -0.34
N CYS A 283 4.08 17.27 -0.79
CA CYS A 283 3.71 15.93 -1.23
C CYS A 283 3.01 15.15 -0.10
N TYR A 284 3.63 15.06 1.08
CA TYR A 284 3.06 14.35 2.24
C TYR A 284 1.79 15.03 2.76
N LYS A 285 1.78 16.36 2.83
CA LYS A 285 0.64 17.13 3.31
C LYS A 285 -0.56 16.98 2.39
N ILE A 286 -0.36 17.02 1.08
CA ILE A 286 -1.48 16.94 0.13
C ILE A 286 -2.00 15.51 -0.01
N LEU A 287 -1.14 14.50 -0.03
CA LEU A 287 -1.57 13.11 -0.24
C LEU A 287 -2.17 12.47 1.01
N PHE A 288 -1.59 12.77 2.18
CA PHE A 288 -1.88 12.05 3.41
C PHE A 288 -2.39 12.95 4.54
N ASN A 289 -2.50 14.27 4.30
CA ASN A 289 -2.73 15.26 5.35
C ASN A 289 -1.67 15.22 6.47
N ARG A 290 -0.52 14.60 6.21
CA ARG A 290 0.57 14.49 7.18
C ARG A 290 1.25 15.84 7.33
N ASP A 291 1.41 16.28 8.56
CA ASP A 291 2.07 17.53 8.86
C ASP A 291 3.54 17.33 9.27
N SER A 292 4.45 17.47 8.30
CA SER A 292 5.90 17.24 8.47
C SER A 292 6.27 15.79 8.84
N LEU A 293 7.50 15.59 9.33
CA LEU A 293 8.12 14.27 9.53
C LEU A 293 7.51 13.48 10.69
N ASP A 294 6.90 14.15 11.65
CA ASP A 294 6.32 13.58 12.89
C ASP A 294 4.80 13.74 12.97
N ASN A 295 4.17 14.26 11.91
CA ASN A 295 2.76 14.60 11.88
C ASN A 295 2.34 15.70 12.89
N ALA A 296 3.31 16.47 13.40
CA ALA A 296 3.12 17.55 14.36
C ALA A 296 3.83 18.86 13.95
N GLY A 297 4.27 18.95 12.68
CA GLY A 297 4.82 20.18 12.12
C GLY A 297 6.27 20.45 12.51
N THR A 298 7.06 19.40 12.83
CA THR A 298 8.49 19.57 13.11
C THR A 298 9.21 20.35 12.01
N ALA A 299 10.23 21.11 12.40
CA ALA A 299 11.08 21.82 11.45
C ALA A 299 11.83 20.84 10.52
N LEU A 300 11.86 21.15 9.23
CA LEU A 300 12.68 20.46 8.24
C LEU A 300 14.07 21.08 8.25
N ILE A 301 15.01 20.41 8.93
CA ILE A 301 16.39 20.87 9.07
C ILE A 301 17.27 20.12 8.07
N SER A 302 18.05 20.87 7.29
CA SER A 302 19.01 20.33 6.33
C SER A 302 20.35 21.05 6.42
N THR A 303 21.44 20.33 6.18
CA THR A 303 22.81 20.83 6.08
C THR A 303 23.40 20.47 4.73
N VAL A 304 23.74 21.45 3.91
CA VAL A 304 24.44 21.28 2.63
C VAL A 304 25.94 21.60 2.75
N HIS A 305 26.71 21.36 1.69
CA HIS A 305 28.17 21.55 1.67
C HIS A 305 28.87 20.76 2.79
N TYR A 306 28.43 19.53 3.04
CA TYR A 306 29.05 18.65 4.01
C TYR A 306 30.31 18.00 3.45
N SER A 307 31.43 18.19 4.14
CA SER A 307 32.76 17.71 3.76
C SER A 307 33.20 18.19 2.36
N THR A 308 34.25 17.59 1.80
CA THR A 308 34.79 17.87 0.46
C THR A 308 34.72 16.60 -0.37
N ASN A 309 34.24 16.70 -1.61
CA ASN A 309 34.08 15.58 -2.55
C ASN A 309 33.29 14.40 -1.96
N TYR A 310 32.28 14.70 -1.13
CA TYR A 310 31.52 13.69 -0.41
C TYR A 310 30.32 13.24 -1.26
N VAL A 311 30.39 12.00 -1.75
CA VAL A 311 29.37 11.36 -2.59
C VAL A 311 28.41 10.58 -1.69
N ASN A 312 27.63 11.29 -0.88
CA ASN A 312 26.56 10.69 -0.09
C ASN A 312 25.61 11.76 0.48
N ALA A 313 24.39 11.34 0.83
CA ALA A 313 23.45 12.05 1.67
C ALA A 313 22.99 11.11 2.81
N TYR A 314 22.48 11.66 3.91
CA TYR A 314 21.91 10.84 4.99
C TYR A 314 21.02 11.63 5.95
N TRP A 315 20.09 10.91 6.59
CA TRP A 315 19.39 11.30 7.83
C TRP A 315 20.18 10.87 9.07
N ASP A 316 20.49 11.83 9.95
CA ASP A 316 21.27 11.56 11.18
C ASP A 316 20.40 11.23 12.41
N GLY A 317 19.08 11.18 12.25
CA GLY A 317 18.11 11.07 13.34
C GLY A 317 17.43 12.39 13.72
N THR A 318 18.00 13.52 13.31
CA THR A 318 17.52 14.87 13.65
C THR A 318 17.47 15.84 12.47
N GLN A 319 18.31 15.65 11.44
CA GLN A 319 18.39 16.52 10.28
C GLN A 319 18.90 15.77 9.04
N MET A 320 18.78 16.45 7.89
CA MET A 320 19.39 16.03 6.64
C MET A 320 20.80 16.58 6.43
N VAL A 321 21.66 15.78 5.81
CA VAL A 321 23.04 16.15 5.49
C VAL A 321 23.36 15.75 4.06
N TYR A 322 23.82 16.70 3.24
CA TYR A 322 24.13 16.51 1.83
C TYR A 322 25.58 16.88 1.51
N GLY A 323 26.28 15.98 0.84
CA GLY A 323 27.56 16.26 0.21
C GLY A 323 27.41 16.97 -1.13
N ASP A 324 28.50 17.60 -1.57
CA ASP A 324 28.56 18.29 -2.88
C ASP A 324 28.89 17.33 -4.05
N GLY A 325 29.10 16.04 -3.78
CA GLY A 325 29.61 15.10 -4.77
C GLY A 325 31.06 15.37 -5.16
N ASP A 326 31.62 14.51 -6.00
CA ASP A 326 32.99 14.63 -6.54
C ASP A 326 33.03 15.10 -8.00
N GLY A 327 31.87 15.40 -8.59
CA GLY A 327 31.70 15.80 -9.98
C GLY A 327 31.86 14.66 -10.99
N VAL A 328 32.04 13.42 -10.52
CA VAL A 328 32.20 12.22 -11.37
C VAL A 328 31.12 11.20 -11.07
N ASN A 329 30.99 10.81 -9.81
CA ASN A 329 29.99 9.86 -9.32
C ASN A 329 28.69 10.57 -8.95
N SER A 330 28.77 11.80 -8.46
CA SER A 330 27.60 12.68 -8.33
C SER A 330 27.98 14.16 -8.39
N ILE A 331 26.99 15.00 -8.69
CA ILE A 331 27.00 16.43 -8.32
C ILE A 331 26.39 16.61 -6.92
N GLU A 332 25.97 17.83 -6.57
CA GLU A 332 25.40 18.13 -5.25
C GLU A 332 24.10 17.36 -4.99
N LEU A 333 24.13 16.43 -4.03
CA LEU A 333 23.02 15.48 -3.81
C LEU A 333 21.74 16.14 -3.29
N GLY A 334 21.85 17.31 -2.63
CA GLY A 334 20.68 18.05 -2.15
C GLY A 334 19.91 18.80 -3.25
N LYS A 335 20.32 18.65 -4.52
CA LYS A 335 19.62 19.23 -5.69
C LYS A 335 18.61 18.28 -6.33
N ASP A 336 18.61 17.02 -5.93
CA ASP A 336 17.69 16.00 -6.44
C ASP A 336 16.46 15.86 -5.53
N ALA A 337 15.29 15.83 -6.15
CA ALA A 337 14.02 15.72 -5.43
C ALA A 337 13.87 14.32 -4.81
N ASP A 338 14.24 13.27 -5.52
CA ASP A 338 14.13 11.89 -5.06
C ASP A 338 15.05 11.65 -3.88
N VAL A 339 16.30 12.13 -3.93
CA VAL A 339 17.22 12.07 -2.80
C VAL A 339 16.64 12.82 -1.61
N THR A 340 16.11 14.03 -1.79
CA THR A 340 15.55 14.79 -0.66
C THR A 340 14.31 14.14 -0.06
N VAL A 341 13.41 13.59 -0.88
CA VAL A 341 12.23 12.86 -0.41
C VAL A 341 12.62 11.55 0.26
N HIS A 342 13.55 10.79 -0.32
CA HIS A 342 14.07 9.53 0.21
C HIS A 342 14.60 9.74 1.63
N GLU A 343 15.48 10.72 1.78
CA GLU A 343 16.14 11.04 3.03
C GLU A 343 15.16 11.48 4.13
N LEU A 344 14.17 12.33 3.80
CA LEU A 344 13.12 12.72 4.74
C LEU A 344 12.12 11.59 5.03
N THR A 345 11.97 10.62 4.13
CA THR A 345 11.11 9.46 4.34
C THR A 345 11.70 8.48 5.37
N HIS A 346 13.01 8.42 5.53
CA HIS A 346 13.61 7.76 6.69
C HIS A 346 13.13 8.37 8.01
N ALA A 347 13.02 9.69 8.08
CA ALA A 347 12.52 10.37 9.26
C ALA A 347 11.06 10.00 9.53
N VAL A 348 10.20 10.00 8.51
CA VAL A 348 8.80 9.52 8.63
C VAL A 348 8.79 8.09 9.15
N THR A 349 9.53 7.18 8.52
CA THR A 349 9.60 5.77 8.95
C THR A 349 10.08 5.63 10.40
N SER A 350 11.03 6.45 10.86
CA SER A 350 11.51 6.43 12.25
C SER A 350 10.46 6.88 13.28
N LYS A 351 9.52 7.75 12.88
CA LYS A 351 8.43 8.25 13.73
C LYS A 351 7.20 7.35 13.74
N GLU A 352 7.16 6.40 12.83
CA GLU A 352 6.00 5.54 12.56
C GLU A 352 6.34 4.07 12.88
N SER A 353 6.47 3.21 11.87
CA SER A 353 6.81 1.79 12.03
C SER A 353 8.16 1.52 12.71
N ASN A 354 9.08 2.48 12.64
CA ASN A 354 10.46 2.39 13.13
C ASN A 354 11.18 1.14 12.61
N LEU A 355 11.02 0.83 11.31
CA LEU A 355 11.66 -0.31 10.65
C LEU A 355 13.17 -0.33 10.95
N THR A 356 13.61 -1.39 11.60
CA THR A 356 15.03 -1.59 11.93
C THR A 356 15.83 -1.62 10.65
N TYR A 357 16.92 -0.85 10.60
CA TYR A 357 17.80 -0.71 9.44
C TYR A 357 18.74 -1.93 9.28
N SER A 358 18.16 -3.12 9.15
CA SER A 358 18.88 -4.38 9.02
C SER A 358 18.02 -5.46 8.37
N GLY A 359 18.64 -6.29 7.53
CA GLY A 359 18.00 -7.40 6.83
C GLY A 359 16.77 -6.94 6.02
N GLN A 360 15.71 -7.74 6.02
CA GLN A 360 14.49 -7.43 5.27
C GLN A 360 13.76 -6.17 5.79
N SER A 361 13.81 -5.90 7.09
CA SER A 361 13.25 -4.68 7.66
C SER A 361 14.00 -3.45 7.15
N GLY A 362 15.32 -3.54 7.03
CA GLY A 362 16.13 -2.47 6.45
C GLY A 362 15.86 -2.30 4.96
N GLY A 363 15.70 -3.39 4.21
CA GLY A 363 15.27 -3.33 2.82
C GLY A 363 13.88 -2.69 2.63
N LEU A 364 12.95 -2.91 3.56
CA LEU A 364 11.66 -2.20 3.57
C LEU A 364 11.82 -0.71 3.91
N ASN A 365 12.73 -0.37 4.82
CA ASN A 365 13.02 1.02 5.20
C ASN A 365 13.54 1.80 3.98
N GLU A 366 14.59 1.27 3.33
CA GLU A 366 15.15 1.79 2.09
C GLU A 366 14.12 1.91 0.95
N ALA A 367 13.34 0.85 0.74
CA ALA A 367 12.34 0.86 -0.32
C ALA A 367 11.18 1.80 -0.05
N MET A 368 10.85 2.07 1.21
CA MET A 368 9.84 3.07 1.55
C MET A 368 10.34 4.47 1.12
N SER A 369 11.61 4.75 1.37
CA SER A 369 12.27 5.99 0.97
C SER A 369 12.33 6.15 -0.56
N ASP A 370 12.75 5.12 -1.29
CA ASP A 370 12.70 5.12 -2.77
C ASP A 370 11.26 5.28 -3.29
N THR A 371 10.31 4.54 -2.70
CA THR A 371 8.89 4.57 -3.07
C THR A 371 8.31 5.97 -2.98
N PHE A 372 8.56 6.69 -1.88
CA PHE A 372 7.97 8.02 -1.73
C PHE A 372 8.64 9.09 -2.60
N GLY A 373 9.92 8.93 -2.96
CA GLY A 373 10.55 9.72 -4.03
C GLY A 373 9.75 9.62 -5.33
N ALA A 374 9.62 8.39 -5.84
CA ALA A 374 8.86 8.09 -7.05
C ALA A 374 7.38 8.53 -6.97
N VAL A 375 6.73 8.38 -5.81
CA VAL A 375 5.33 8.82 -5.60
C VAL A 375 5.20 10.34 -5.74
N CYS A 376 6.10 11.09 -5.11
CA CYS A 376 6.05 12.54 -5.17
C CYS A 376 6.32 13.04 -6.60
N GLU A 377 7.30 12.45 -7.26
CA GLU A 377 7.66 12.79 -8.65
C GLU A 377 6.53 12.43 -9.62
N SER A 378 5.95 11.23 -9.49
CA SER A 378 4.79 10.79 -10.26
C SER A 378 3.62 11.76 -10.10
N ARG A 379 3.31 12.17 -8.87
CA ARG A 379 2.18 13.06 -8.55
C ARG A 379 2.28 14.39 -9.28
N VAL A 380 3.43 15.07 -9.22
CA VAL A 380 3.59 16.38 -9.87
C VAL A 380 3.63 16.28 -11.39
N ASN A 381 3.95 15.09 -11.91
CA ASN A 381 3.87 14.73 -13.32
C ASN A 381 2.51 14.09 -13.71
N GLY A 382 1.44 14.39 -12.98
CA GLY A 382 0.08 13.94 -13.33
C GLY A 382 -0.15 12.45 -13.15
N TRP A 383 0.47 11.86 -12.12
CA TRP A 383 0.48 10.42 -11.84
C TRP A 383 1.13 9.59 -12.95
N SER A 384 2.21 10.12 -13.52
CA SER A 384 2.98 9.45 -14.57
C SER A 384 3.55 8.10 -14.10
N THR A 385 3.67 7.16 -15.03
CA THR A 385 4.37 5.88 -14.85
C THR A 385 5.50 5.71 -15.86
N ALA A 386 6.02 6.82 -16.40
CA ALA A 386 7.15 6.83 -17.32
C ALA A 386 8.39 6.18 -16.69
N ALA A 387 9.37 5.80 -17.51
CA ALA A 387 10.58 5.13 -17.02
C ALA A 387 11.36 5.95 -15.99
N ALA A 388 11.40 7.29 -16.16
CA ALA A 388 12.08 8.20 -15.24
C ALA A 388 11.53 8.12 -13.80
N ILE A 389 10.21 7.94 -13.62
CA ILE A 389 9.57 7.80 -12.31
C ILE A 389 10.13 6.65 -11.46
N TRP A 390 10.76 5.67 -12.10
CA TRP A 390 11.32 4.49 -11.45
C TRP A 390 12.85 4.56 -11.34
N MET A 391 13.45 5.68 -11.71
CA MET A 391 14.87 5.99 -11.50
C MET A 391 15.00 6.72 -10.15
N VAL A 392 16.10 6.48 -9.45
CA VAL A 392 16.37 7.15 -8.18
C VAL A 392 17.68 7.90 -8.31
N GLY A 393 17.64 9.22 -8.16
CA GLY A 393 18.81 10.09 -8.13
C GLY A 393 19.39 10.42 -9.50
N GLU A 394 18.64 10.23 -10.59
CA GLU A 394 19.11 10.44 -11.96
C GLU A 394 19.50 11.88 -12.29
N ASP A 395 19.00 12.87 -11.57
CA ASP A 395 19.35 14.27 -11.83
C ASP A 395 20.75 14.63 -11.32
N VAL A 396 21.29 13.83 -10.39
CA VAL A 396 22.58 14.10 -9.73
C VAL A 396 23.61 12.99 -9.87
N TRP A 397 23.21 11.78 -10.26
CA TRP A 397 24.10 10.63 -10.41
C TRP A 397 24.87 10.70 -11.73
N THR A 398 26.18 10.42 -11.67
CA THR A 398 27.06 10.24 -12.84
C THR A 398 26.82 11.25 -13.97
N PRO A 399 27.07 12.55 -13.77
CA PRO A 399 26.69 13.62 -14.72
C PRO A 399 27.28 13.49 -16.13
N GLY A 400 28.28 12.62 -16.33
CA GLY A 400 28.86 12.29 -17.64
C GLY A 400 28.17 11.14 -18.38
N THR A 401 27.23 10.45 -17.75
CA THR A 401 26.48 9.32 -18.30
C THR A 401 25.03 9.71 -18.45
N ALA A 402 24.46 9.54 -19.65
CA ALA A 402 23.08 9.92 -19.90
C ALA A 402 22.12 8.76 -19.62
N ASN A 403 20.99 9.06 -18.96
CA ASN A 403 19.90 8.13 -18.67
C ASN A 403 20.31 6.95 -17.77
N ASP A 404 21.22 7.18 -16.82
CA ASP A 404 21.44 6.29 -15.69
C ASP A 404 20.99 6.93 -14.38
N ALA A 405 21.00 6.12 -13.32
CA ALA A 405 20.52 6.46 -11.99
C ALA A 405 21.26 5.61 -10.96
N LEU A 406 21.17 6.00 -9.69
CA LEU A 406 21.75 5.24 -8.59
C LEU A 406 21.05 3.88 -8.44
N ARG A 407 19.71 3.84 -8.54
CA ARG A 407 18.89 2.63 -8.48
C ARG A 407 17.74 2.69 -9.48
N TYR A 408 17.18 1.52 -9.81
CA TYR A 408 16.03 1.38 -10.71
C TYR A 408 14.94 0.56 -10.02
N MET A 409 13.82 1.17 -9.67
CA MET A 409 12.75 0.47 -8.96
C MET A 409 12.07 -0.61 -9.80
N ASP A 410 11.96 -0.40 -11.11
CA ASP A 410 11.24 -1.29 -12.03
C ASP A 410 12.10 -2.36 -12.73
N ASP A 411 13.42 -2.25 -12.62
CA ASP A 411 14.39 -3.29 -12.97
C ASP A 411 15.60 -3.22 -12.01
N PRO A 412 15.44 -3.63 -10.72
CA PRO A 412 16.48 -3.44 -9.70
C PRO A 412 17.85 -3.99 -10.09
N ALA A 413 17.88 -5.17 -10.72
CA ALA A 413 19.14 -5.80 -11.13
C ALA A 413 19.94 -5.01 -12.18
N LYS A 414 19.36 -3.95 -12.78
CA LYS A 414 20.01 -3.09 -13.77
C LYS A 414 21.19 -2.31 -13.21
N ASP A 415 21.21 -2.00 -11.91
CA ASP A 415 22.35 -1.36 -11.24
C ASP A 415 23.52 -2.34 -10.98
N GLY A 416 23.31 -3.64 -11.21
CA GLY A 416 24.31 -4.70 -11.03
C GLY A 416 24.45 -5.23 -9.60
N ALA A 417 23.72 -4.69 -8.62
CA ALA A 417 23.85 -5.05 -7.20
C ALA A 417 22.51 -5.38 -6.52
N SER A 418 21.45 -4.62 -6.79
CA SER A 418 20.15 -4.74 -6.16
C SER A 418 19.46 -6.06 -6.49
N LYS A 419 18.73 -6.60 -5.52
CA LYS A 419 18.02 -7.87 -5.62
C LYS A 419 16.60 -7.62 -6.12
N ASP A 420 16.19 -8.34 -7.15
CA ASP A 420 14.84 -8.32 -7.74
C ASP A 420 13.96 -9.49 -7.27
N TRP A 421 14.54 -10.45 -6.54
CA TRP A 421 13.87 -11.67 -6.10
C TRP A 421 14.06 -11.92 -4.61
N ALA A 422 12.96 -12.16 -3.89
CA ALA A 422 12.97 -12.29 -2.42
C ALA A 422 13.92 -13.36 -1.88
N ALA A 423 14.04 -14.51 -2.57
CA ALA A 423 14.95 -15.60 -2.14
C ALA A 423 16.43 -15.25 -2.27
N ASN A 424 16.77 -14.19 -3.01
CA ASN A 424 18.16 -13.70 -3.15
C ASN A 424 18.55 -12.73 -2.03
N VAL A 425 17.63 -12.37 -1.14
CA VAL A 425 17.91 -11.53 0.03
C VAL A 425 18.31 -12.43 1.20
N THR A 426 19.57 -12.32 1.60
CA THR A 426 20.19 -13.10 2.67
C THR A 426 20.47 -12.22 3.89
N SER A 427 20.86 -12.82 5.02
CA SER A 427 21.19 -12.06 6.24
C SER A 427 22.38 -11.10 6.09
N GLY A 428 23.24 -11.31 5.09
CA GLY A 428 24.38 -10.43 4.78
C GLY A 428 24.12 -9.46 3.63
N THR A 429 22.92 -9.45 3.06
CA THR A 429 22.57 -8.51 1.99
C THR A 429 22.43 -7.11 2.57
N ASP A 430 23.19 -6.17 2.03
CA ASP A 430 23.08 -4.76 2.37
C ASP A 430 21.66 -4.24 2.08
N VAL A 431 21.17 -3.35 2.95
CA VAL A 431 19.78 -2.91 2.92
C VAL A 431 19.43 -2.21 1.61
N HIS A 432 20.35 -1.42 1.05
CA HIS A 432 20.16 -0.68 -0.21
C HIS A 432 20.02 -1.64 -1.41
N TYR A 433 20.57 -2.85 -1.33
CA TYR A 433 20.39 -3.88 -2.37
C TYR A 433 19.17 -4.75 -2.12
N SER A 434 18.81 -4.99 -0.85
CA SER A 434 17.62 -5.75 -0.51
C SER A 434 16.31 -5.00 -0.79
N SER A 435 16.36 -3.67 -0.87
CA SER A 435 15.23 -2.78 -1.19
C SER A 435 14.68 -3.00 -2.60
N GLY A 436 15.48 -3.54 -3.52
CA GLY A 436 15.05 -3.84 -4.89
C GLY A 436 13.80 -4.72 -4.96
N VAL A 437 13.62 -5.66 -4.02
CA VAL A 437 12.45 -6.56 -3.99
C VAL A 437 11.16 -5.77 -3.72
N PRO A 438 11.04 -5.01 -2.61
CA PRO A 438 9.89 -4.14 -2.37
C PRO A 438 9.74 -3.00 -3.40
N ASN A 439 10.83 -2.44 -3.93
CA ASN A 439 10.78 -1.44 -5.00
C ASN A 439 10.07 -1.98 -6.25
N LEU A 440 10.47 -3.17 -6.70
CA LEU A 440 9.87 -3.83 -7.85
C LEU A 440 8.41 -4.23 -7.59
N ALA A 441 8.08 -4.69 -6.38
CA ALA A 441 6.70 -4.96 -6.01
C ALA A 441 5.84 -3.69 -6.12
N PHE A 442 6.31 -2.55 -5.59
CA PHE A 442 5.60 -1.29 -5.67
C PHE A 442 5.45 -0.79 -7.12
N ALA A 443 6.51 -0.87 -7.93
CA ALA A 443 6.49 -0.47 -9.33
C ALA A 443 5.47 -1.32 -10.13
N LEU A 444 5.51 -2.64 -9.98
CA LEU A 444 4.57 -3.56 -10.64
C LEU A 444 3.12 -3.33 -10.18
N LEU A 445 2.88 -3.08 -8.89
CA LEU A 445 1.54 -2.75 -8.40
C LEU A 445 1.01 -1.47 -9.03
N SER A 446 1.88 -0.46 -9.16
CA SER A 446 1.52 0.86 -9.64
C SER A 446 1.21 0.87 -11.14
N LYS A 447 2.12 0.32 -11.97
CA LYS A 447 2.02 0.39 -13.44
C LYS A 447 1.56 -0.90 -14.12
N GLY A 448 1.44 -1.98 -13.35
CA GLY A 448 1.14 -3.31 -13.86
C GLY A 448 2.30 -3.97 -14.61
N GLY A 449 2.08 -5.20 -15.06
CA GLY A 449 3.03 -5.94 -15.89
C GLY A 449 3.57 -7.19 -15.22
N VAL A 450 4.68 -7.70 -15.76
CA VAL A 450 5.33 -8.93 -15.30
C VAL A 450 6.74 -8.63 -14.78
N HIS A 451 7.31 -9.55 -14.02
CA HIS A 451 8.69 -9.43 -13.56
C HIS A 451 9.65 -9.19 -14.76
N PRO A 452 10.51 -8.14 -14.75
CA PRO A 452 11.30 -7.71 -15.91
C PRO A 452 12.27 -8.77 -16.43
N ARG A 453 12.74 -9.65 -15.54
CA ARG A 453 13.64 -10.78 -15.86
C ARG A 453 12.92 -12.13 -16.03
N GLY A 454 11.58 -12.15 -16.04
CA GLY A 454 10.80 -13.38 -16.25
C GLY A 454 10.92 -14.43 -15.13
N ARG A 455 11.31 -14.03 -13.91
CA ARG A 455 11.42 -14.93 -12.74
C ARG A 455 10.05 -15.44 -12.27
N SER A 456 8.99 -14.69 -12.57
CA SER A 456 7.60 -15.11 -12.42
C SER A 456 6.81 -14.77 -13.69
N THR A 457 5.73 -15.49 -13.93
CA THR A 457 4.77 -15.22 -15.02
C THR A 457 3.53 -14.49 -14.52
N ILE A 458 3.54 -14.01 -13.27
CA ILE A 458 2.42 -13.30 -12.65
C ILE A 458 2.30 -11.94 -13.33
N ASN A 459 1.16 -11.71 -13.96
CA ASN A 459 0.80 -10.42 -14.51
C ASN A 459 0.07 -9.61 -13.43
N VAL A 460 0.73 -8.59 -12.90
CA VAL A 460 0.20 -7.72 -11.85
C VAL A 460 -0.76 -6.71 -12.50
N PRO A 461 -2.03 -6.64 -12.06
CA PRO A 461 -2.94 -5.59 -12.49
C PRO A 461 -2.48 -4.22 -11.97
N ALA A 462 -2.44 -3.22 -12.85
CA ALA A 462 -2.11 -1.85 -12.45
C ALA A 462 -3.25 -1.25 -11.60
N ILE A 463 -2.92 -0.71 -10.43
CA ILE A 463 -3.89 0.02 -9.60
C ILE A 463 -3.66 1.54 -9.59
N GLY A 464 -2.59 2.00 -10.24
CA GLY A 464 -2.15 3.40 -10.26
C GLY A 464 -1.30 3.79 -9.05
N VAL A 465 -0.38 4.73 -9.26
CA VAL A 465 0.60 5.17 -8.25
C VAL A 465 -0.09 5.75 -7.01
N GLU A 466 -1.11 6.59 -7.16
CA GLU A 466 -1.82 7.18 -6.01
C GLU A 466 -2.41 6.11 -5.08
N LYS A 467 -3.07 5.11 -5.65
CA LYS A 467 -3.71 4.05 -4.86
C LYS A 467 -2.67 3.17 -4.17
N ALA A 468 -1.60 2.80 -4.89
CA ALA A 468 -0.48 2.06 -4.32
C ALA A 468 0.20 2.84 -3.19
N ALA A 469 0.40 4.15 -3.35
CA ALA A 469 0.99 5.03 -2.35
C ALA A 469 0.18 5.08 -1.05
N ARG A 470 -1.15 5.16 -1.13
CA ARG A 470 -2.03 5.13 0.05
C ARG A 470 -1.91 3.81 0.83
N ILE A 471 -1.78 2.70 0.12
CA ILE A 471 -1.59 1.36 0.72
C ILE A 471 -0.23 1.28 1.43
N TRP A 472 0.85 1.70 0.76
CA TRP A 472 2.20 1.71 1.34
C TRP A 472 2.30 2.66 2.54
N TYR A 473 1.70 3.85 2.44
CA TYR A 473 1.69 4.83 3.53
C TYR A 473 0.97 4.29 4.76
N LYS A 474 -0.24 3.74 4.60
CA LYS A 474 -0.98 3.12 5.71
C LYS A 474 -0.24 1.93 6.31
N ALA A 475 0.39 1.11 5.47
CA ALA A 475 1.22 0.01 5.96
C ALA A 475 2.37 0.54 6.83
N ASN A 476 3.07 1.61 6.40
CA ASN A 476 4.18 2.19 7.17
C ASN A 476 3.74 2.88 8.47
N THR A 477 2.57 3.51 8.48
CA THR A 477 2.09 4.36 9.60
C THR A 477 1.30 3.60 10.64
N ASP A 478 0.43 2.68 10.20
CA ASP A 478 -0.56 2.08 11.11
C ASP A 478 -0.29 0.60 11.44
N ILE A 479 0.46 -0.12 10.59
CA ILE A 479 0.47 -1.60 10.62
C ILE A 479 1.88 -2.19 10.81
N TYR A 480 2.87 -1.69 10.09
CA TYR A 480 4.24 -2.19 10.17
C TYR A 480 4.82 -1.97 11.56
N THR A 481 5.75 -2.84 11.92
CA THR A 481 6.52 -2.75 13.16
C THR A 481 8.01 -2.82 12.86
N ALA A 482 8.84 -2.51 13.86
CA ALA A 482 10.29 -2.40 13.68
C ALA A 482 10.99 -3.66 13.13
N GLY A 483 10.37 -4.84 13.23
CA GLY A 483 10.93 -6.12 12.75
C GLY A 483 10.23 -6.70 11.52
N THR A 484 9.49 -5.89 10.76
CA THR A 484 8.70 -6.37 9.61
C THR A 484 9.56 -7.09 8.58
N THR A 485 9.16 -8.31 8.22
CA THR A 485 9.74 -9.11 7.13
C THR A 485 8.98 -8.89 5.81
N PHE A 486 9.52 -9.29 4.67
CA PHE A 486 8.80 -9.18 3.39
C PHE A 486 7.49 -9.99 3.39
N LEU A 487 7.46 -11.16 4.02
CA LEU A 487 6.24 -11.96 4.11
C LEU A 487 5.14 -11.25 4.94
N GLN A 488 5.55 -10.59 6.03
CA GLN A 488 4.64 -9.76 6.82
C GLN A 488 4.21 -8.53 6.04
N ALA A 489 5.13 -7.86 5.34
CA ALA A 489 4.84 -6.71 4.47
C ALA A 489 3.78 -7.04 3.41
N LYS A 490 3.89 -8.21 2.74
CA LYS A 490 2.84 -8.72 1.85
C LYS A 490 1.49 -8.82 2.55
N THR A 491 1.45 -9.45 3.71
CA THR A 491 0.20 -9.67 4.46
C THR A 491 -0.42 -8.33 4.89
N TRP A 492 0.40 -7.42 5.38
CA TRP A 492 -0.02 -6.15 5.96
C TRP A 492 -0.34 -5.07 4.93
N THR A 493 0.24 -5.11 3.74
CA THR A 493 -0.20 -4.25 2.62
C THR A 493 -1.55 -4.70 2.05
N ILE A 494 -1.84 -6.02 2.04
CA ILE A 494 -3.19 -6.51 1.71
C ILE A 494 -4.20 -6.05 2.77
N GLN A 495 -3.84 -6.15 4.06
CA GLN A 495 -4.64 -5.62 5.16
C GLN A 495 -4.86 -4.10 5.03
N ALA A 496 -3.81 -3.33 4.74
CA ALA A 496 -3.91 -1.89 4.52
C ALA A 496 -4.90 -1.56 3.39
N ALA A 497 -4.85 -2.28 2.27
CA ALA A 497 -5.80 -2.11 1.18
C ALA A 497 -7.24 -2.41 1.61
N SER A 498 -7.46 -3.46 2.40
CA SER A 498 -8.77 -3.77 2.96
C SER A 498 -9.27 -2.70 3.92
N GLU A 499 -8.42 -2.19 4.83
CA GLU A 499 -8.81 -1.16 5.81
C GLU A 499 -9.07 0.21 5.17
N LEU A 500 -8.46 0.50 4.00
CA LEU A 500 -8.78 1.66 3.18
C LEU A 500 -10.12 1.53 2.42
N GLY A 501 -10.78 0.37 2.53
CA GLY A 501 -12.04 0.09 1.84
C GLY A 501 -11.87 -0.23 0.35
N TYR A 502 -10.66 -0.61 -0.09
CA TYR A 502 -10.46 -1.04 -1.48
C TYR A 502 -11.01 -2.44 -1.73
N ASP A 503 -11.51 -2.63 -2.94
CA ASP A 503 -12.14 -3.87 -3.40
C ASP A 503 -11.18 -5.07 -3.41
N GLN A 504 -11.77 -6.27 -3.52
CA GLN A 504 -11.00 -7.51 -3.56
C GLN A 504 -10.01 -7.54 -4.74
N ALA A 505 -10.37 -6.94 -5.88
CA ALA A 505 -9.49 -6.87 -7.04
C ALA A 505 -8.21 -6.06 -6.75
N THR A 506 -8.33 -4.94 -6.03
CA THR A 506 -7.17 -4.17 -5.58
C THR A 506 -6.33 -4.97 -4.59
N GLN A 507 -6.95 -5.66 -3.63
CA GLN A 507 -6.24 -6.51 -2.67
C GLN A 507 -5.50 -7.67 -3.35
N ASP A 508 -6.12 -8.27 -4.36
CA ASP A 508 -5.51 -9.33 -5.18
C ASP A 508 -4.35 -8.80 -6.02
N ALA A 509 -4.41 -7.55 -6.49
CA ALA A 509 -3.29 -6.91 -7.18
C ALA A 509 -2.10 -6.67 -6.24
N VAL A 510 -2.33 -6.23 -5.00
CA VAL A 510 -1.28 -6.11 -3.97
C VAL A 510 -0.64 -7.47 -3.70
N LYS A 511 -1.45 -8.52 -3.54
CA LYS A 511 -0.97 -9.89 -3.39
C LYS A 511 -0.13 -10.32 -4.59
N ALA A 512 -0.62 -10.08 -5.81
CA ALA A 512 0.07 -10.44 -7.04
C ALA A 512 1.42 -9.71 -7.18
N ALA A 513 1.51 -8.44 -6.79
CA ALA A 513 2.74 -7.66 -6.83
C ALA A 513 3.86 -8.26 -5.96
N TRP A 514 3.54 -8.62 -4.72
CA TRP A 514 4.47 -9.29 -3.82
C TRP A 514 4.83 -10.70 -4.30
N GLU A 515 3.87 -11.46 -4.83
CA GLU A 515 4.13 -12.79 -5.37
C GLU A 515 4.98 -12.75 -6.65
N ALA A 516 4.82 -11.71 -7.46
CA ALA A 516 5.59 -11.50 -8.69
C ALA A 516 7.10 -11.36 -8.42
N VAL A 517 7.49 -10.89 -7.23
CA VAL A 517 8.88 -10.77 -6.76
C VAL A 517 9.30 -11.88 -5.79
N GLY A 518 8.49 -12.93 -5.67
CA GLY A 518 8.84 -14.15 -4.93
C GLY A 518 8.45 -14.15 -3.44
N VAL A 519 7.64 -13.20 -2.97
CA VAL A 519 7.23 -13.13 -1.55
C VAL A 519 5.97 -13.97 -1.27
N GLY A 520 6.08 -14.93 -0.36
CA GLY A 520 4.95 -15.71 0.16
C GLY A 520 4.37 -16.77 -0.79
N GLY A 521 5.15 -17.19 -1.79
CA GLY A 521 5.04 -18.46 -2.52
C GLY A 521 3.63 -18.96 -2.89
N VAL A 522 3.19 -18.65 -4.11
CA VAL A 522 3.06 -19.71 -5.12
C VAL A 522 3.89 -19.25 -6.30
N VAL A 523 5.08 -19.83 -6.43
CA VAL A 523 5.91 -19.67 -7.62
C VAL A 523 5.12 -20.31 -8.75
N VAL A 524 4.54 -19.51 -9.66
CA VAL A 524 4.10 -20.09 -10.94
C VAL A 524 5.38 -20.66 -11.55
N PRO A 525 5.43 -21.96 -11.88
CA PRO A 525 6.66 -22.57 -12.34
C PRO A 525 7.22 -21.72 -13.48
N PRO A 526 8.50 -21.29 -13.38
CA PRO A 526 9.15 -20.53 -14.44
C PRO A 526 9.00 -21.27 -15.76
N THR A 527 8.91 -20.56 -16.88
CA THR A 527 8.71 -21.16 -18.20
C THR A 527 9.74 -22.27 -18.44
N THR A 528 9.29 -23.53 -18.47
CA THR A 528 10.18 -24.69 -18.53
C THR A 528 10.30 -25.24 -19.94
N VAL A 529 11.49 -25.70 -20.31
CA VAL A 529 11.68 -26.48 -21.54
C VAL A 529 11.57 -27.99 -21.21
N PRO A 530 10.64 -28.74 -21.83
CA PRO A 530 10.52 -30.17 -21.56
C PRO A 530 11.72 -30.95 -22.13
N LEU A 531 12.33 -31.76 -21.27
CA LEU A 531 13.34 -32.75 -21.64
C LEU A 531 12.65 -34.02 -22.15
N THR A 532 13.33 -34.70 -23.08
CA THR A 532 12.97 -36.05 -23.49
C THR A 532 13.93 -37.03 -22.84
N ASN A 533 13.42 -38.15 -22.33
CA ASN A 533 14.24 -39.17 -21.68
C ASN A 533 15.45 -39.55 -22.55
N ASN A 534 16.64 -39.47 -21.97
CA ASN A 534 17.91 -39.85 -22.58
C ASN A 534 18.32 -38.98 -23.80
N VAL A 535 17.70 -37.82 -24.00
CA VAL A 535 18.06 -36.83 -25.05
C VAL A 535 18.71 -35.61 -24.41
N ALA A 536 19.86 -35.21 -24.93
CA ALA A 536 20.60 -34.06 -24.43
C ALA A 536 20.12 -32.76 -25.09
N VAL A 537 20.05 -31.69 -24.29
CA VAL A 537 19.89 -30.30 -24.75
C VAL A 537 21.24 -29.63 -24.68
N THR A 538 21.75 -29.15 -25.81
CA THR A 538 23.11 -28.60 -25.94
C THR A 538 23.07 -27.08 -26.15
N GLY A 539 24.24 -26.43 -26.05
CA GLY A 539 24.38 -25.01 -26.38
C GLY A 539 23.73 -24.07 -25.35
N ILE A 540 23.57 -24.52 -24.12
CA ILE A 540 22.95 -23.73 -23.06
C ILE A 540 23.97 -22.73 -22.52
N SER A 541 23.57 -21.45 -22.49
CA SER A 541 24.37 -20.34 -21.97
C SER A 541 23.49 -19.40 -21.17
N ASP A 542 24.06 -18.76 -20.15
CA ASP A 542 23.42 -17.68 -19.39
C ASP A 542 24.42 -16.78 -18.67
N ALA A 543 23.97 -15.58 -18.27
CA ALA A 543 24.76 -14.63 -17.47
C ALA A 543 24.75 -15.01 -15.98
N ALA A 544 25.77 -14.58 -15.23
CA ALA A 544 25.87 -14.83 -13.79
C ALA A 544 24.63 -14.31 -13.04
N GLY A 545 24.11 -15.10 -12.09
CA GLY A 545 22.92 -14.75 -11.29
C GLY A 545 21.57 -15.08 -11.94
N ASN A 546 21.55 -15.55 -13.19
CA ASN A 546 20.35 -16.04 -13.86
C ASN A 546 20.10 -17.53 -13.61
N SER A 547 18.88 -17.98 -13.90
CA SER A 547 18.51 -19.39 -13.83
C SER A 547 17.64 -19.82 -15.01
N LYS A 548 17.87 -21.04 -15.53
CA LYS A 548 17.03 -21.69 -16.54
C LYS A 548 16.36 -22.92 -15.98
N PHE A 549 15.14 -23.20 -16.46
CA PHE A 549 14.32 -24.29 -15.93
C PHE A 549 13.89 -25.28 -17.01
N TYR A 550 13.91 -26.56 -16.65
CA TYR A 550 13.55 -27.68 -17.50
C TYR A 550 12.66 -28.67 -16.74
N THR A 551 11.92 -29.51 -17.46
CA THR A 551 11.09 -30.56 -16.85
C THR A 551 11.28 -31.90 -17.51
N LEU A 552 11.27 -33.00 -16.74
CA LEU A 552 11.20 -34.35 -17.25
C LEU A 552 10.02 -35.09 -16.62
N ALA A 553 9.10 -35.58 -17.45
CA ALA A 553 8.05 -36.48 -17.00
C ALA A 553 8.63 -37.89 -16.80
N VAL A 554 8.54 -38.41 -15.58
CA VAL A 554 9.07 -39.71 -15.19
C VAL A 554 7.89 -40.66 -14.91
N PRO A 555 7.82 -41.82 -15.59
CA PRO A 555 6.71 -42.76 -15.43
C PRO A 555 6.80 -43.54 -14.11
N ALA A 556 5.67 -44.13 -13.71
CA ALA A 556 5.64 -45.05 -12.58
C ALA A 556 6.45 -46.31 -12.88
N GLY A 557 7.21 -46.79 -11.89
CA GLY A 557 8.06 -47.99 -12.03
C GLY A 557 9.44 -47.71 -12.64
N SER A 558 9.86 -46.45 -12.77
CA SER A 558 11.26 -46.12 -13.05
C SER A 558 12.17 -46.54 -11.91
N THR A 559 13.28 -47.19 -12.25
CA THR A 559 14.24 -47.82 -11.33
C THR A 559 15.58 -47.09 -11.26
N ALA A 560 15.88 -46.20 -12.21
CA ALA A 560 16.96 -45.22 -12.10
C ALA A 560 16.52 -43.89 -12.70
N LEU A 561 16.96 -42.77 -12.13
CA LEU A 561 16.72 -41.42 -12.63
C LEU A 561 17.95 -40.54 -12.35
N THR A 562 18.50 -39.93 -13.40
CA THR A 562 19.68 -39.07 -13.32
C THR A 562 19.52 -37.83 -14.19
N PHE A 563 20.10 -36.72 -13.72
CA PHE A 563 20.26 -35.48 -14.46
C PHE A 563 21.73 -35.09 -14.47
N THR A 564 22.27 -34.74 -15.64
CA THR A 564 23.69 -34.43 -15.79
C THR A 564 23.90 -33.19 -16.61
N THR A 565 24.81 -32.32 -16.18
CA THR A 565 25.38 -31.25 -17.01
C THR A 565 26.81 -31.60 -17.42
N SER A 566 27.21 -31.19 -18.62
CA SER A 566 28.59 -31.37 -19.09
C SER A 566 28.97 -30.37 -20.19
N GLY A 567 30.28 -30.23 -20.42
CA GLY A 567 30.84 -29.36 -21.47
C GLY A 567 30.75 -27.86 -21.16
N GLY A 568 31.05 -27.04 -22.16
CA GLY A 568 30.99 -25.58 -22.05
C GLY A 568 32.11 -24.95 -21.21
N THR A 569 31.96 -23.65 -20.96
CA THR A 569 32.83 -22.82 -20.09
C THR A 569 32.01 -22.18 -18.97
N GLY A 570 32.64 -21.69 -17.92
CA GLY A 570 31.96 -21.04 -16.78
C GLY A 570 31.62 -22.02 -15.65
N ASP A 571 30.63 -21.65 -14.85
CA ASP A 571 30.19 -22.40 -13.67
C ASP A 571 28.66 -22.36 -13.54
N VAL A 572 28.01 -23.52 -13.71
CA VAL A 572 26.57 -23.68 -13.61
C VAL A 572 26.23 -24.79 -12.62
N ASP A 573 25.46 -24.42 -11.62
CA ASP A 573 24.95 -25.34 -10.60
C ASP A 573 23.66 -26.03 -11.05
N LEU A 574 23.57 -27.33 -10.82
CA LEU A 574 22.41 -28.18 -11.09
C LEU A 574 21.57 -28.40 -9.83
N TYR A 575 20.27 -28.10 -9.91
CA TYR A 575 19.30 -28.43 -8.86
C TYR A 575 18.13 -29.20 -9.47
N VAL A 576 17.64 -30.22 -8.75
CA VAL A 576 16.50 -31.04 -9.19
C VAL A 576 15.50 -31.20 -8.05
N LYS A 577 14.20 -31.13 -8.39
CA LYS A 577 13.11 -31.36 -7.44
C LYS A 577 11.88 -31.98 -8.09
N PHE A 578 11.21 -32.89 -7.39
CA PHE A 578 9.95 -33.50 -7.79
C PHE A 578 8.77 -32.58 -7.52
N GLY A 579 7.82 -32.50 -8.47
CA GLY A 579 6.52 -31.85 -8.32
C GLY A 579 6.53 -30.33 -8.43
N THR A 580 7.63 -29.66 -8.07
CA THR A 580 7.79 -28.19 -8.13
C THR A 580 9.19 -27.79 -8.57
N ALA A 581 9.35 -26.57 -9.09
CA ALA A 581 10.66 -26.01 -9.42
C ALA A 581 11.55 -25.89 -8.16
N PRO A 582 12.83 -26.28 -8.21
CA PRO A 582 13.78 -26.10 -7.12
C PRO A 582 14.24 -24.63 -7.00
N ASP A 583 14.79 -24.28 -5.83
CA ASP A 583 15.53 -23.05 -5.58
C ASP A 583 16.84 -23.34 -4.81
N SER A 584 17.60 -22.30 -4.43
CA SER A 584 18.88 -22.45 -3.72
C SER A 584 18.78 -23.01 -2.30
N ALA A 585 17.58 -23.01 -1.70
CA ALA A 585 17.28 -23.54 -0.37
C ALA A 585 16.45 -24.83 -0.40
N THR A 586 15.67 -25.07 -1.46
CA THR A 586 14.75 -26.20 -1.58
C THR A 586 15.00 -27.01 -2.85
N TYR A 587 15.53 -28.22 -2.67
CA TYR A 587 15.86 -29.15 -3.74
C TYR A 587 15.83 -30.57 -3.20
N ASP A 588 15.64 -31.54 -4.09
CA ASP A 588 15.79 -32.96 -3.74
C ASP A 588 17.23 -33.42 -3.98
N CYS A 589 17.94 -32.75 -4.89
CA CYS A 589 19.31 -33.05 -5.20
C CYS A 589 20.04 -31.85 -5.84
N ARG A 590 21.26 -31.60 -5.35
CA ARG A 590 22.22 -30.61 -5.82
C ARG A 590 23.63 -31.19 -5.69
N PRO A 591 24.41 -31.28 -6.78
CA PRO A 591 25.83 -31.62 -6.72
C PRO A 591 26.60 -30.40 -6.20
N TYR A 592 27.32 -30.53 -5.08
CA TYR A 592 28.21 -29.45 -4.59
C TYR A 592 29.54 -29.51 -5.34
N ALA A 593 29.51 -29.35 -6.66
CA ALA A 593 30.69 -29.34 -7.51
C ALA A 593 31.00 -27.91 -7.96
N SER A 594 32.20 -27.70 -8.47
CA SER A 594 32.57 -26.48 -9.18
C SER A 594 32.69 -26.76 -10.68
N GLY A 595 32.29 -25.78 -11.49
CA GLY A 595 32.29 -25.88 -12.94
C GLY A 595 31.08 -26.65 -13.50
N ASN A 596 31.02 -26.80 -14.82
CA ASN A 596 29.79 -27.22 -15.49
C ASN A 596 29.47 -28.73 -15.47
N ALA A 597 30.32 -29.57 -14.89
CA ALA A 597 30.22 -31.02 -14.96
C ALA A 597 29.56 -31.59 -13.70
N GLU A 598 28.24 -31.58 -13.67
CA GLU A 598 27.46 -31.98 -12.50
C GLU A 598 26.58 -33.19 -12.77
N THR A 599 26.35 -34.01 -11.72
CA THR A 599 25.50 -35.20 -11.80
C THR A 599 24.63 -35.31 -10.56
N CYS A 600 23.33 -35.30 -10.79
CA CYS A 600 22.31 -35.47 -9.79
C CYS A 600 21.57 -36.81 -9.99
N THR A 601 21.65 -37.70 -9.00
CA THR A 601 21.00 -39.02 -9.02
C THR A 601 19.85 -39.05 -8.02
N ILE A 602 18.64 -39.36 -8.50
CA ILE A 602 17.45 -39.44 -7.65
C ILE A 602 17.28 -40.86 -7.13
N THR A 603 17.32 -41.01 -5.81
CA THR A 603 17.21 -42.31 -5.13
C THR A 603 15.77 -42.69 -4.79
N ASN A 604 14.93 -41.70 -4.45
CA ASN A 604 13.50 -41.89 -4.21
C ASN A 604 12.69 -41.46 -5.44
N ILE A 605 12.56 -42.36 -6.41
CA ILE A 605 11.92 -42.04 -7.70
C ILE A 605 10.40 -42.11 -7.54
N GLN A 606 9.74 -41.01 -7.89
CA GLN A 606 8.30 -40.86 -7.87
C GLN A 606 7.79 -40.66 -9.30
N ALA A 607 6.63 -41.22 -9.60
CA ALA A 607 5.98 -40.99 -10.88
C ALA A 607 5.46 -39.55 -10.94
N GLY A 608 5.80 -38.80 -11.98
CA GLY A 608 5.37 -37.42 -12.16
C GLY A 608 6.46 -36.54 -12.76
N THR A 609 6.31 -35.23 -12.59
CA THR A 609 7.22 -34.25 -13.20
C THR A 609 8.36 -33.91 -12.26
N TYR A 610 9.59 -34.05 -12.75
CA TYR A 610 10.78 -33.50 -12.11
C TYR A 610 11.15 -32.18 -12.78
N TYR A 611 11.42 -31.18 -11.97
CA TYR A 611 11.91 -29.88 -12.40
C TYR A 611 13.42 -29.80 -12.18
N VAL A 612 14.11 -29.19 -13.14
CA VAL A 612 15.55 -29.00 -13.14
C VAL A 612 15.83 -27.50 -13.27
N MET A 613 16.65 -26.95 -12.37
CA MET A 613 17.17 -25.59 -12.45
C MET A 613 18.67 -25.63 -12.74
N LEU A 614 19.08 -24.85 -13.74
CA LEU A 614 20.47 -24.50 -14.01
C LEU A 614 20.70 -23.09 -13.49
N ASN A 615 21.48 -22.95 -12.43
CA ASN A 615 21.79 -21.65 -11.81
C ASN A 615 23.20 -21.21 -12.20
N ALA A 616 23.31 -20.03 -12.84
CA ALA A 616 24.59 -19.48 -13.28
C ALA A 616 25.36 -18.91 -12.09
N TYR A 617 26.16 -19.73 -11.41
CA TYR A 617 27.07 -19.24 -10.35
C TYR A 617 28.07 -18.23 -10.92
N SER A 618 28.58 -18.51 -12.12
CA SER A 618 29.20 -17.53 -13.00
C SER A 618 28.56 -17.60 -14.39
N ALA A 619 28.85 -16.62 -15.25
CA ALA A 619 28.38 -16.68 -16.63
C ALA A 619 28.93 -17.95 -17.30
N TYR A 620 28.04 -18.74 -17.91
CA TYR A 620 28.40 -20.00 -18.54
C TYR A 620 27.96 -20.04 -19.99
N SER A 621 28.65 -20.84 -20.81
CA SER A 621 28.31 -20.96 -22.22
C SER A 621 28.58 -22.34 -22.79
N GLY A 622 27.69 -22.83 -23.65
CA GLY A 622 27.85 -24.07 -24.38
C GLY A 622 27.65 -25.34 -23.54
N VAL A 623 26.96 -25.24 -22.40
CA VAL A 623 26.69 -26.38 -21.52
C VAL A 623 25.63 -27.30 -22.13
N THR A 624 25.76 -28.59 -21.84
CA THR A 624 24.80 -29.64 -22.21
C THR A 624 24.09 -30.18 -20.98
N LEU A 625 22.75 -30.24 -21.00
CA LEU A 625 21.92 -30.87 -19.96
C LEU A 625 21.25 -32.14 -20.51
N LYS A 626 21.21 -33.21 -19.71
CA LYS A 626 20.53 -34.46 -20.04
C LYS A 626 19.82 -35.04 -18.83
N GLY A 627 18.54 -35.39 -18.98
CA GLY A 627 17.76 -36.17 -18.01
C GLY A 627 17.53 -37.60 -18.52
N SER A 628 17.72 -38.61 -17.67
CA SER A 628 17.63 -40.02 -18.06
C SER A 628 16.97 -40.85 -16.97
N TYR A 629 16.04 -41.74 -17.34
CA TYR A 629 15.52 -42.78 -16.46
C TYR A 629 15.49 -44.16 -17.13
N THR A 630 15.53 -45.21 -16.32
CA THR A 630 15.36 -46.62 -16.72
C THR A 630 14.13 -47.22 -16.04
N GLY A 631 13.43 -48.15 -16.71
CA GLY A 631 12.20 -48.76 -16.17
C GLY A 631 10.97 -47.84 -16.22
N GLY A 632 9.80 -48.45 -16.23
CA GLY A 632 8.49 -47.78 -16.24
C GLY A 632 7.54 -48.42 -17.25
N GLY A 633 6.57 -49.18 -16.74
CA GLY A 633 5.40 -49.60 -17.53
C GLY A 633 4.49 -48.39 -17.74
N GLY A 634 3.95 -48.22 -18.94
CA GLY A 634 3.16 -47.05 -19.35
C GLY A 634 2.00 -46.69 -18.40
N PRO A 635 1.46 -45.46 -18.54
CA PRO A 635 0.52 -44.86 -17.59
C PRO A 635 -0.70 -45.77 -17.33
N THR A 636 -1.20 -45.72 -16.11
CA THR A 636 -2.43 -46.38 -15.70
C THR A 636 -3.62 -45.83 -16.50
N GLY A 637 -4.19 -46.69 -17.36
CA GLY A 637 -5.26 -46.36 -18.29
C GLY A 637 -4.83 -46.56 -19.75
N ASN A 638 -5.78 -46.76 -20.67
CA ASN A 638 -5.47 -46.95 -22.09
C ASN A 638 -5.07 -45.62 -22.77
N VAL A 639 -3.99 -44.99 -22.32
CA VAL A 639 -3.50 -43.73 -22.86
C VAL A 639 -2.20 -43.97 -23.65
N LEU A 640 -2.21 -43.64 -24.94
CA LEU A 640 -1.03 -43.70 -25.81
C LEU A 640 -0.18 -42.44 -25.62
N GLN A 641 1.08 -42.63 -25.23
CA GLN A 641 2.07 -41.56 -25.19
C GLN A 641 2.88 -41.55 -26.50
N SER A 642 3.30 -40.36 -26.93
CA SER A 642 4.12 -40.21 -28.15
C SER A 642 5.41 -41.03 -28.02
N ASN A 643 5.66 -41.85 -29.03
CA ASN A 643 6.79 -42.75 -29.18
C ASN A 643 6.88 -43.92 -28.17
N VAL A 644 5.87 -44.15 -27.32
CA VAL A 644 5.85 -45.26 -26.34
C VAL A 644 4.99 -46.42 -26.86
N PRO A 645 5.57 -47.61 -27.10
CA PRO A 645 4.81 -48.77 -27.57
C PRO A 645 4.02 -49.44 -26.42
N VAL A 646 2.78 -49.81 -26.70
CA VAL A 646 1.96 -50.71 -25.90
C VAL A 646 2.00 -52.10 -26.54
N THR A 647 2.58 -53.07 -25.85
CA THR A 647 2.76 -54.44 -26.36
C THR A 647 1.68 -55.38 -25.81
N GLY A 648 1.53 -56.55 -26.43
CA GLY A 648 0.67 -57.61 -25.91
C GLY A 648 -0.83 -57.37 -26.17
N VAL A 649 -1.20 -56.53 -27.12
CA VAL A 649 -2.60 -56.28 -27.47
C VAL A 649 -3.17 -57.50 -28.19
N SER A 650 -4.30 -58.00 -27.71
CA SER A 650 -4.98 -59.19 -28.25
C SER A 650 -6.49 -58.95 -28.32
N GLY A 651 -7.17 -59.63 -29.24
CA GLY A 651 -8.61 -59.45 -29.45
C GLY A 651 -9.24 -60.61 -30.22
N ALA A 652 -10.55 -60.77 -30.05
CA ALA A 652 -11.32 -61.78 -30.75
C ALA A 652 -11.70 -61.30 -32.17
N ALA A 653 -12.06 -62.25 -33.03
CA ALA A 653 -12.57 -61.93 -34.36
C ALA A 653 -13.87 -61.10 -34.25
N SER A 654 -14.03 -60.15 -35.15
CA SER A 654 -15.17 -59.25 -35.27
C SER A 654 -15.45 -58.31 -34.07
N SER A 655 -14.54 -58.20 -33.09
CA SER A 655 -14.69 -57.29 -31.95
C SER A 655 -13.60 -56.21 -31.92
N PHE A 656 -13.93 -55.07 -31.30
CA PHE A 656 -12.97 -54.02 -30.99
C PHE A 656 -12.28 -54.27 -29.65
N THR A 657 -11.04 -53.79 -29.51
CA THR A 657 -10.41 -53.58 -28.20
C THR A 657 -11.18 -52.56 -27.38
N THR A 658 -10.87 -52.52 -26.08
CA THR A 658 -11.04 -51.31 -25.30
C THR A 658 -10.35 -50.13 -26.02
N GLU A 659 -10.96 -48.97 -25.91
CA GLU A 659 -10.48 -47.73 -26.52
C GLU A 659 -9.15 -47.28 -25.92
N TRP A 660 -8.29 -46.75 -26.77
CA TRP A 660 -7.07 -46.04 -26.39
C TRP A 660 -7.16 -44.57 -26.78
N THR A 661 -6.60 -43.67 -25.97
CA THR A 661 -6.59 -42.23 -26.26
C THR A 661 -5.18 -41.67 -26.24
N THR A 662 -4.81 -40.78 -27.15
CA THR A 662 -3.55 -40.03 -27.01
C THR A 662 -3.60 -39.05 -25.84
N LEU A 663 -2.44 -38.52 -25.42
CA LEU A 663 -2.42 -37.23 -24.71
C LEU A 663 -2.98 -36.11 -25.62
N ASP A 664 -3.30 -34.96 -25.04
CA ASP A 664 -3.72 -33.79 -25.82
C ASP A 664 -2.61 -33.41 -26.81
N VAL A 665 -2.90 -33.61 -28.10
CA VAL A 665 -1.98 -33.31 -29.19
C VAL A 665 -2.14 -31.83 -29.53
N PRO A 666 -1.05 -31.03 -29.56
CA PRO A 666 -1.11 -29.63 -29.97
C PRO A 666 -1.65 -29.45 -31.40
N ALA A 667 -2.16 -28.26 -31.69
CA ALA A 667 -2.54 -27.86 -33.04
C ALA A 667 -1.37 -28.01 -34.04
N ASN A 668 -1.68 -28.28 -35.31
CA ASN A 668 -0.73 -28.38 -36.41
C ASN A 668 0.34 -29.47 -36.25
N ARG A 669 -0.01 -30.59 -35.63
CA ARG A 669 0.85 -31.78 -35.51
C ARG A 669 0.41 -32.89 -36.46
N THR A 670 1.39 -33.63 -36.95
CA THR A 670 1.17 -34.91 -37.64
C THR A 670 1.19 -36.03 -36.61
N VAL A 671 0.12 -36.81 -36.57
CA VAL A 671 -0.03 -37.97 -35.69
C VAL A 671 0.05 -39.24 -36.51
N THR A 672 1.03 -40.07 -36.21
CA THR A 672 1.22 -41.38 -36.81
C THR A 672 0.95 -42.46 -35.77
N ILE A 673 -0.02 -43.33 -36.04
CA ILE A 673 -0.39 -44.46 -35.18
C ILE A 673 -0.12 -45.74 -35.94
N THR A 674 0.64 -46.64 -35.33
CA THR A 674 1.06 -47.90 -35.96
C THR A 674 0.74 -49.10 -35.09
N THR A 675 0.40 -50.21 -35.75
CA THR A 675 0.40 -51.54 -35.13
C THR A 675 1.44 -52.41 -35.82
N THR A 676 2.16 -53.23 -35.05
CA THR A 676 3.17 -54.17 -35.58
C THR A 676 3.26 -55.46 -34.75
N GLY A 677 3.81 -56.51 -35.34
CA GLY A 677 4.06 -57.80 -34.66
C GLY A 677 2.81 -58.63 -34.38
N GLY A 678 2.95 -59.67 -33.55
CA GLY A 678 1.86 -60.56 -33.17
C GLY A 678 1.42 -61.57 -34.24
N THR A 679 0.33 -62.29 -33.97
CA THR A 679 -0.34 -63.24 -34.88
C THR A 679 -1.78 -62.80 -35.15
N GLY A 680 -2.42 -63.34 -36.20
CA GLY A 680 -3.78 -63.00 -36.59
C GLY A 680 -3.88 -61.81 -37.55
N ASP A 681 -5.02 -61.14 -37.54
CA ASP A 681 -5.32 -60.00 -38.43
C ASP A 681 -6.09 -58.90 -37.67
N ALA A 682 -5.42 -57.78 -37.44
CA ALA A 682 -5.82 -56.71 -36.54
C ALA A 682 -5.91 -55.36 -37.25
N ASP A 683 -7.14 -54.90 -37.47
CA ASP A 683 -7.45 -53.66 -38.16
C ASP A 683 -7.38 -52.44 -37.22
N LEU A 684 -6.61 -51.42 -37.57
CA LEU A 684 -6.44 -50.16 -36.86
C LEU A 684 -7.52 -49.15 -37.27
N TYR A 685 -8.21 -48.58 -36.29
CA TYR A 685 -9.16 -47.49 -36.47
C TYR A 685 -8.77 -46.29 -35.62
N VAL A 686 -8.66 -45.12 -36.24
CA VAL A 686 -8.27 -43.88 -35.58
C VAL A 686 -9.27 -42.77 -35.90
N ARG A 687 -9.60 -41.95 -34.90
CA ARG A 687 -10.47 -40.78 -35.07
C ARG A 687 -10.12 -39.65 -34.10
N PHE A 688 -10.17 -38.40 -34.57
CA PHE A 688 -9.97 -37.21 -33.73
C PHE A 688 -11.25 -36.83 -32.97
N GLY A 689 -11.09 -36.48 -31.70
CA GLY A 689 -12.14 -35.91 -30.84
C GLY A 689 -13.28 -36.86 -30.43
N SER A 690 -13.34 -38.09 -30.94
CA SER A 690 -14.38 -39.07 -30.62
C SER A 690 -13.98 -40.50 -30.97
N SER A 691 -14.61 -41.47 -30.32
CA SER A 691 -14.42 -42.90 -30.54
C SER A 691 -14.64 -43.33 -32.00
N PRO A 692 -13.72 -44.10 -32.63
CA PRO A 692 -13.96 -44.64 -33.95
C PRO A 692 -14.97 -45.81 -33.92
N THR A 693 -15.69 -45.98 -35.03
CA THR A 693 -16.60 -47.11 -35.29
C THR A 693 -16.31 -47.73 -36.66
N THR A 694 -16.98 -48.83 -37.01
CA THR A 694 -16.84 -49.45 -38.35
C THR A 694 -17.32 -48.57 -39.50
N THR A 695 -18.16 -47.56 -39.22
CA THR A 695 -18.70 -46.64 -40.23
C THR A 695 -18.20 -45.22 -40.08
N ALA A 696 -17.44 -44.92 -39.02
CA ALA A 696 -17.10 -43.55 -38.66
C ALA A 696 -15.69 -43.47 -38.06
N TYR A 697 -14.70 -43.18 -38.90
CA TYR A 697 -13.27 -43.10 -38.59
C TYR A 697 -12.59 -42.03 -39.44
N ASP A 698 -11.45 -41.50 -38.97
CA ASP A 698 -10.62 -40.58 -39.77
C ASP A 698 -9.57 -41.36 -40.58
N CYS A 699 -9.09 -42.47 -40.05
CA CYS A 699 -8.17 -43.36 -40.74
C CYS A 699 -8.40 -44.82 -40.34
N ARG A 700 -8.39 -45.68 -41.36
CA ARG A 700 -8.35 -47.15 -41.26
C ARG A 700 -7.57 -47.70 -42.45
N PRO A 701 -6.41 -48.33 -42.25
CA PRO A 701 -5.67 -48.99 -43.32
C PRO A 701 -6.46 -50.22 -43.78
N TYR A 702 -6.52 -50.48 -45.08
CA TYR A 702 -7.10 -51.71 -45.64
C TYR A 702 -5.99 -52.72 -45.92
N ALA A 703 -5.15 -52.96 -44.90
CA ALA A 703 -4.04 -53.90 -44.98
C ALA A 703 -4.50 -55.28 -44.49
N SER A 704 -3.80 -56.33 -44.93
CA SER A 704 -3.96 -57.67 -44.35
C SER A 704 -2.87 -57.90 -43.32
N GLY A 705 -3.24 -58.45 -42.16
CA GLY A 705 -2.31 -58.76 -41.06
C GLY A 705 -2.13 -57.57 -40.11
N ASN A 706 -1.27 -57.72 -39.10
CA ASN A 706 -1.22 -56.79 -37.97
C ASN A 706 -0.38 -55.51 -38.19
N ALA A 707 0.26 -55.37 -39.35
CA ALA A 707 1.20 -54.28 -39.63
C ALA A 707 0.47 -53.10 -40.30
N GLU A 708 -0.06 -52.19 -39.49
CA GLU A 708 -0.88 -51.09 -39.97
C GLU A 708 -0.33 -49.71 -39.60
N THR A 709 -0.66 -48.69 -40.38
CA THR A 709 -0.20 -47.31 -40.15
C THR A 709 -1.26 -46.30 -40.56
N CYS A 710 -1.60 -45.40 -39.64
CA CYS A 710 -2.45 -44.25 -39.85
C CYS A 710 -1.68 -42.96 -39.61
N THR A 711 -1.61 -42.08 -40.62
CA THR A 711 -0.99 -40.76 -40.50
C THR A 711 -2.04 -39.68 -40.72
N LEU A 712 -2.24 -38.82 -39.73
CA LEU A 712 -3.27 -37.79 -39.71
C LEU A 712 -2.64 -36.44 -39.36
N THR A 713 -2.96 -35.40 -40.12
CA THR A 713 -2.62 -34.01 -39.76
C THR A 713 -3.88 -33.30 -39.30
N LYS A 714 -3.85 -32.66 -38.13
CA LYS A 714 -4.97 -31.84 -37.63
C LYS A 714 -4.48 -30.45 -37.22
N THR A 715 -5.29 -29.45 -37.51
CA THR A 715 -5.00 -28.03 -37.28
C THR A 715 -5.48 -27.52 -35.92
N THR A 716 -6.22 -28.34 -35.17
CA THR A 716 -6.77 -28.01 -33.85
C THR A 716 -6.19 -28.94 -32.78
N ALA A 717 -5.97 -28.41 -31.57
CA ALA A 717 -5.52 -29.23 -30.45
C ALA A 717 -6.61 -30.19 -29.97
N GLY A 718 -6.23 -31.40 -29.55
CA GLY A 718 -7.16 -32.39 -29.00
C GLY A 718 -6.64 -33.83 -29.03
N LYS A 719 -7.50 -34.79 -28.70
CA LYS A 719 -7.14 -36.21 -28.55
C LYS A 719 -7.52 -37.03 -29.78
N TYR A 720 -6.71 -38.05 -30.05
CA TYR A 720 -7.06 -39.12 -30.97
C TYR A 720 -7.50 -40.35 -30.19
N TYR A 721 -8.58 -40.95 -30.66
CA TYR A 721 -9.16 -42.17 -30.14
C TYR A 721 -8.82 -43.31 -31.09
N VAL A 722 -8.34 -44.40 -30.53
CA VAL A 722 -7.82 -45.56 -31.26
C VAL A 722 -8.51 -46.81 -30.78
N LYS A 723 -8.99 -47.62 -31.73
CA LYS A 723 -9.45 -48.98 -31.47
C LYS A 723 -8.85 -49.92 -32.49
N ILE A 724 -8.58 -51.14 -32.07
CA ILE A 724 -8.14 -52.22 -32.97
C ILE A 724 -9.29 -53.21 -33.08
N ARG A 725 -9.64 -53.64 -34.30
CA ARG A 725 -10.69 -54.63 -34.55
C ARG A 725 -10.08 -55.90 -35.10
N GLY A 726 -10.44 -57.06 -34.57
CA GLY A 726 -10.01 -58.32 -35.18
C GLY A 726 -10.77 -58.58 -36.47
N TYR A 727 -10.11 -58.58 -37.63
CA TYR A 727 -10.66 -59.22 -38.83
C TYR A 727 -10.68 -60.75 -38.62
N SER A 728 -9.59 -61.26 -38.04
CA SER A 728 -9.52 -62.56 -37.35
C SER A 728 -9.06 -62.38 -35.90
N ALA A 729 -9.10 -63.42 -35.08
CA ALA A 729 -8.57 -63.33 -33.72
C ALA A 729 -7.05 -63.08 -33.78
N TYR A 730 -6.57 -62.11 -33.01
CA TYR A 730 -5.16 -61.70 -33.03
C TYR A 730 -4.58 -61.66 -31.61
N SER A 731 -3.27 -61.81 -31.52
CA SER A 731 -2.58 -61.81 -30.24
C SER A 731 -1.17 -61.24 -30.32
N GLY A 732 -0.75 -60.52 -29.27
CA GLY A 732 0.62 -60.04 -29.13
C GLY A 732 0.96 -58.84 -30.02
N VAL A 733 -0.03 -58.08 -30.49
CA VAL A 733 0.18 -56.88 -31.31
C VAL A 733 0.78 -55.75 -30.48
N THR A 734 1.67 -54.98 -31.09
CA THR A 734 2.26 -53.76 -30.51
C THR A 734 1.62 -52.53 -31.13
N LEU A 735 1.03 -51.65 -30.32
CA LEU A 735 0.42 -50.39 -30.72
C LEU A 735 1.31 -49.21 -30.32
N LYS A 736 1.53 -48.25 -31.21
CA LYS A 736 2.38 -47.08 -30.96
C LYS A 736 1.80 -45.82 -31.60
N ALA A 737 1.86 -44.69 -30.91
CA ALA A 737 1.53 -43.37 -31.47
C ALA A 737 2.80 -42.51 -31.51
N VAL A 738 2.92 -41.61 -32.49
CA VAL A 738 3.99 -40.61 -32.64
C VAL A 738 3.33 -39.30 -33.07
N TYR A 739 3.56 -38.23 -32.32
CA TYR A 739 3.00 -36.89 -32.53
C TYR A 739 3.84 -35.79 -31.86
#